data_AF-A0A0M4F9S7-F1
#
_entry.id   AF-A0A0M4F9S7-F1
#
_cell.length_a   1.000
_cell.length_b   1.000
_cell.length_c   1.000
_cell.angle_alpha   90.00
_cell.angle_beta   90.00
_cell.angle_gamma   90.00
#
_symmetry.space_group_name_H-M   'P 1'
#
loop_
_entity.id
_entity.type
_entity.pdbx_description
1 polymer ?
#
loop_
_entity_poly.entity_id
_entity_poly.type
_entity_poly.pdbx_seq_one_letter_code
_entity_poly.pdbx_strand_id
1 'polypeptide(L)'
;MRFTLGICLIIGALFSYAAGVDPNNFKTCEQSSFCKRSRKVQSTGSKYAIIPGTLNSYADSLTADLVNKDNHHQFTFKLEALMGNTFRLQIDEKNPLRPRYRVEHALKGKPATTQIRVQESQGVLSITAGNSKAVIHGDPFHIEFYEDDVHVVTVNAKNWLYFEHLRQKAAVQTEGAEGAEAQDANPDAIQPPAETHEDPGAWEENFKSHHDSKPYGPEAVALDFAFPAAEVLFGIPEHADSFVLKSTSGTDPYRLYNLDVFEYVVDSKMALYGSVPVLYGHGSQRTAGVYWQNAAETWVDIHTAETNVVSSLVNFVSGTRKTPPPSAHFMSESGIVDAFIMLGPKPIDVFKQYAGLTGTHELPQLFALAYHQSRWNYNDERDVATVSAKFDEFNMPMDTMWLDIEYTDGKRYFTWDKFKFPDSLAMVKNLTDLGRHLVVIIDPHIKRDNAYFFHNDCTEQGYYIKTRDGNDYEGWCWPGSASYPDFFNPVVREYYASQYELSKFKTVTADVMLWNDMNEPSVFNGPEVTAPKDLVHFGNWEHRDVHNLYGHMHIMGTFAGLLKRDPNQRPFILTRSHFAGSQRYAAIWTGDNLADWAHLQHSIKMCLTEAVAGFSFCGADVGGFFGNPEAELLERWYQTGIFLPFFRAHAHIDTKRREPWLFPERTRQIIRSALLKRYSYLPLWYTSFYELEKTGAPVIRPMLTHYPHDKEAFGIDSQLLVQQRLLVRPVMQQGVSKVDVYFPAIDDKKNGDYWYDVDTFERQERAGYVSVPVTEYKIPVWQRGGSIVPKKERLRRSAPLMLHDPYTLIVCLDRHGKADGTLYLDDEKSYKYRDGEHIYVNYEFEQNQLRNNFIGKPKYKSNAWIERVVIAGLQLVPKSATITVNGVSQQLEVEQQGNAVIVRKPGVKMDVDFALKLNY
;
A
#
# COMPACT_ATOMS: atom_id res chain seq x y z
N MET A 1 49.99 -17.67 -35.52
CA MET A 1 48.52 -17.81 -35.36
C MET A 1 48.12 -17.88 -33.88
N ARG A 2 48.60 -16.92 -33.07
CA ARG A 2 48.39 -16.80 -31.61
C ARG A 2 48.31 -15.33 -31.17
N PHE A 3 47.80 -14.45 -32.03
CA PHE A 3 47.70 -13.00 -31.77
C PHE A 3 46.38 -12.38 -32.23
N THR A 4 45.35 -13.20 -32.48
CA THR A 4 44.03 -12.74 -32.97
C THR A 4 42.85 -13.33 -32.19
N LEU A 5 43.10 -13.92 -31.01
CA LEU A 5 42.05 -14.37 -30.08
C LEU A 5 41.96 -13.54 -28.78
N GLY A 6 42.94 -12.68 -28.51
CA GLY A 6 43.00 -11.87 -27.28
C GLY A 6 42.30 -10.52 -27.35
N ILE A 7 41.90 -10.06 -28.54
CA ILE A 7 41.32 -8.72 -28.74
C ILE A 7 39.78 -8.76 -28.89
N CYS A 8 39.21 -9.90 -29.31
CA CYS A 8 37.74 -10.07 -29.32
C CYS A 8 37.13 -10.38 -27.94
N LEU A 9 37.94 -10.77 -26.95
CA LEU A 9 37.50 -11.05 -25.58
C LEU A 9 37.49 -9.80 -24.67
N ILE A 10 38.09 -8.69 -25.10
CA ILE A 10 38.12 -7.43 -24.33
C ILE A 10 37.08 -6.42 -24.85
N ILE A 11 36.64 -6.56 -26.11
CA ILE A 11 35.58 -5.70 -26.69
C ILE A 11 34.18 -6.25 -26.42
N GLY A 12 34.03 -7.55 -26.10
CA GLY A 12 32.77 -8.15 -25.62
C GLY A 12 32.43 -7.87 -24.15
N ALA A 13 33.35 -7.26 -23.39
CA ALA A 13 33.16 -6.88 -21.99
C ALA A 13 32.83 -5.39 -21.79
N LEU A 14 32.63 -4.65 -22.89
CA LEU A 14 32.17 -3.26 -22.90
C LEU A 14 30.76 -3.16 -23.53
N PHE A 15 29.89 -4.13 -23.25
CA PHE A 15 28.48 -3.80 -23.17
C PHE A 15 28.32 -2.96 -21.90
N SER A 16 28.27 -1.64 -22.09
CA SER A 16 27.71 -0.73 -21.11
C SER A 16 26.34 -1.28 -20.73
N TYR A 17 26.26 -1.94 -19.58
CA TYR A 17 25.04 -1.98 -18.80
C TYR A 17 24.61 -0.51 -18.69
N ALA A 18 23.52 -0.15 -19.38
CA ALA A 18 22.85 1.10 -19.08
C ALA A 18 22.55 1.04 -17.58
N ALA A 19 23.12 1.99 -16.84
CA ALA A 19 23.09 2.00 -15.39
C ALA A 19 21.63 2.17 -14.96
N GLY A 20 21.12 1.22 -14.15
CA GLY A 20 19.91 1.46 -13.35
C GLY A 20 20.18 2.52 -12.28
N VAL A 21 19.38 2.55 -11.22
CA VAL A 21 19.58 3.46 -10.07
C VAL A 21 21.07 3.60 -9.70
N ASP A 22 21.58 4.84 -9.56
CA ASP A 22 22.90 5.07 -8.96
C ASP A 22 22.75 4.97 -7.43
N PRO A 23 23.14 3.84 -6.80
CA PRO A 23 22.93 3.66 -5.37
C PRO A 23 23.72 4.67 -4.55
N ASN A 24 24.75 5.32 -5.11
CA ASN A 24 25.53 6.33 -4.40
C ASN A 24 24.72 7.60 -4.14
N ASN A 25 23.59 7.82 -4.82
CA ASN A 25 22.67 8.93 -4.55
C ASN A 25 21.84 8.74 -3.28
N PHE A 26 21.82 7.54 -2.71
CA PHE A 26 20.97 7.19 -1.59
C PHE A 26 21.81 6.65 -0.43
N LYS A 27 21.50 7.07 0.80
CA LYS A 27 22.27 6.65 1.98
C LYS A 27 22.08 5.17 2.27
N THR A 28 23.18 4.50 2.58
CA THR A 28 23.17 3.25 3.36
C THR A 28 22.96 3.54 4.84
N CYS A 29 22.67 2.52 5.66
CA CYS A 29 22.53 2.72 7.11
C CYS A 29 23.83 3.25 7.75
N GLU A 30 24.99 2.86 7.23
CA GLU A 30 26.29 3.33 7.74
C GLU A 30 26.54 4.82 7.42
N GLN A 31 25.94 5.34 6.35
CA GLN A 31 26.01 6.75 5.96
C GLN A 31 24.96 7.61 6.67
N SER A 32 23.88 7.00 7.17
CA SER A 32 22.88 7.68 8.00
C SER A 32 23.31 7.63 9.48
N SER A 33 23.72 8.78 10.03
CA SER A 33 24.38 8.80 11.35
C SER A 33 23.51 8.20 12.46
N PHE A 34 22.20 8.48 12.46
CA PHE A 34 21.29 7.92 13.45
C PHE A 34 21.06 6.42 13.27
N CYS A 35 20.96 5.94 12.02
CA CYS A 35 20.83 4.49 11.77
C CYS A 35 22.04 3.75 12.31
N LYS A 36 23.25 4.24 11.99
CA LYS A 36 24.50 3.70 12.52
C LYS A 36 24.53 3.66 14.05
N ARG A 37 24.12 4.74 14.73
CA ARG A 37 24.09 4.78 16.22
C ARG A 37 23.06 3.82 16.79
N SER A 38 21.82 3.87 16.30
CA SER A 38 20.74 2.97 16.73
C SER A 38 21.06 1.50 16.50
N ARG A 39 21.73 1.16 15.39
CA ARG A 39 22.12 -0.22 15.09
C ARG A 39 23.23 -0.75 16.00
N LYS A 40 24.14 0.10 16.48
CA LYS A 40 25.18 -0.29 17.46
C LYS A 40 24.60 -0.74 18.81
N VAL A 41 23.41 -0.27 19.19
CA VAL A 41 22.74 -0.59 20.46
C VAL A 41 22.57 -2.10 20.65
N GLN A 42 22.47 -2.84 19.54
CA GLN A 42 22.33 -4.30 19.53
C GLN A 42 23.40 -5.04 20.36
N SER A 43 24.54 -4.38 20.65
CA SER A 43 25.68 -4.92 21.39
C SER A 43 25.74 -4.55 22.88
N THR A 44 24.87 -3.67 23.39
CA THR A 44 25.12 -2.93 24.65
C THR A 44 24.27 -3.28 25.88
N GLY A 45 23.37 -4.27 25.80
CA GLY A 45 22.53 -4.69 26.94
C GLY A 45 21.47 -3.66 27.36
N SER A 46 20.65 -3.99 28.38
CA SER A 46 19.51 -3.14 28.77
C SER A 46 19.89 -1.92 29.59
N LYS A 47 19.51 -0.75 29.11
CA LYS A 47 19.77 0.55 29.75
C LYS A 47 18.55 1.13 30.48
N TYR A 48 17.36 0.59 30.29
CA TYR A 48 16.12 1.23 30.74
C TYR A 48 15.43 0.44 31.86
N ALA A 49 14.94 1.16 32.86
CA ALA A 49 14.18 0.60 33.96
C ALA A 49 13.01 1.51 34.37
N ILE A 50 11.92 0.92 34.89
CA ILE A 50 10.82 1.66 35.51
C ILE A 50 11.27 2.23 36.86
N ILE A 51 10.96 3.51 37.12
CA ILE A 51 11.21 4.17 38.40
C ILE A 51 10.14 3.74 39.41
N PRO A 52 10.49 3.09 40.53
CA PRO A 52 9.52 2.68 41.54
C PRO A 52 8.68 3.84 42.08
N GLY A 53 7.39 3.61 42.32
CA GLY A 53 6.48 4.61 42.89
C GLY A 53 5.94 5.66 41.90
N THR A 54 6.31 5.60 40.62
CA THR A 54 5.83 6.54 39.58
C THR A 54 4.61 6.01 38.80
N LEU A 55 4.12 4.83 39.17
CA LEU A 55 3.01 4.15 38.51
C LEU A 55 1.69 4.89 38.76
N ASN A 56 0.99 5.25 37.69
CA ASN A 56 -0.39 5.71 37.74
C ASN A 56 -1.27 4.82 36.87
N SER A 57 -2.40 4.39 37.41
CA SER A 57 -3.40 3.59 36.69
C SER A 57 -4.66 4.41 36.43
N TYR A 58 -5.21 4.23 35.24
CA TYR A 58 -6.45 4.85 34.78
C TYR A 58 -7.43 3.76 34.36
N ALA A 59 -8.63 4.17 33.93
CA ALA A 59 -9.68 3.24 33.53
C ALA A 59 -9.27 2.35 32.34
N ASP A 60 -8.48 2.89 31.40
CA ASP A 60 -8.13 2.25 30.13
C ASP A 60 -6.62 2.21 29.83
N SER A 61 -5.82 2.79 30.73
CA SER A 61 -4.40 2.99 30.49
C SER A 61 -3.59 3.01 31.78
N LEU A 62 -2.29 2.88 31.63
CA LEU A 62 -1.32 2.92 32.69
C LEU A 62 -0.13 3.76 32.26
N THR A 63 0.44 4.53 33.19
CA THR A 63 1.65 5.33 32.97
C THR A 63 2.67 5.08 34.06
N ALA A 64 3.95 5.13 33.72
CA ALA A 64 5.05 5.13 34.68
C ALA A 64 6.24 5.93 34.11
N ASP A 65 7.17 6.33 34.96
CA ASP A 65 8.41 6.92 34.49
C ASP A 65 9.47 5.83 34.25
N LEU A 66 10.24 5.99 33.18
CA LEU A 66 11.43 5.21 32.88
C LEU A 66 12.68 6.04 33.15
N VAL A 67 13.77 5.38 33.51
CA VAL A 67 15.11 5.98 33.61
C VAL A 67 16.08 5.22 32.72
N ASN A 68 16.95 5.96 32.03
CA ASN A 68 18.16 5.37 31.45
C ASN A 68 19.25 5.30 32.53
N LYS A 69 19.72 4.09 32.84
CA LYS A 69 20.64 3.81 33.94
C LYS A 69 22.05 4.35 33.72
N ASP A 70 22.42 4.64 32.48
CA ASP A 70 23.76 5.14 32.13
C ASP A 70 23.85 6.67 32.30
N ASN A 71 22.85 7.41 31.82
CA ASN A 71 22.86 8.88 31.81
C ASN A 71 21.84 9.53 32.76
N HIS A 72 21.03 8.73 33.46
CA HIS A 72 20.00 9.14 34.42
C HIS A 72 18.85 9.99 33.84
N HIS A 73 18.73 10.11 32.51
CA HIS A 73 17.62 10.83 31.90
C HIS A 73 16.29 10.09 32.10
N GLN A 74 15.21 10.85 32.30
CA GLN A 74 13.88 10.32 32.57
C GLN A 74 12.94 10.45 31.38
N PHE A 75 12.14 9.42 31.20
CA PHE A 75 11.13 9.31 30.14
C PHE A 75 9.79 8.96 30.77
N THR A 76 8.70 9.27 30.08
CA THR A 76 7.35 8.83 30.45
C THR A 76 6.94 7.70 29.53
N PHE A 77 6.47 6.62 30.13
CA PHE A 77 5.88 5.46 29.47
C PHE A 77 4.35 5.47 29.68
N LYS A 78 3.59 5.22 28.61
CA LYS A 78 2.14 5.00 28.64
C LYS A 78 1.79 3.73 27.88
N LEU A 79 0.97 2.87 28.47
CA LEU A 79 0.36 1.72 27.81
C LEU A 79 -1.17 1.83 27.92
N GLU A 80 -1.83 1.85 26.78
CA GLU A 80 -3.29 2.00 26.65
C GLU A 80 -3.89 0.77 25.99
N ALA A 81 -5.00 0.26 26.53
CA ALA A 81 -5.74 -0.83 25.92
C ALA A 81 -6.82 -0.29 24.99
N LEU A 82 -6.86 -0.82 23.77
CA LEU A 82 -7.78 -0.44 22.72
C LEU A 82 -8.79 -1.56 22.43
N MET A 83 -9.93 -1.17 21.86
CA MET A 83 -10.90 -2.13 21.34
C MET A 83 -10.28 -3.02 20.25
N GLY A 84 -10.74 -4.27 20.16
CA GLY A 84 -10.26 -5.22 19.16
C GLY A 84 -8.89 -5.81 19.47
N ASN A 85 -8.62 -6.18 20.73
CA ASN A 85 -7.41 -6.87 21.18
C ASN A 85 -6.12 -6.18 20.70
N THR A 86 -6.08 -4.86 20.88
CA THR A 86 -4.96 -4.01 20.47
C THR A 86 -4.49 -3.18 21.66
N PHE A 87 -3.19 -2.94 21.77
CA PHE A 87 -2.60 -2.03 22.75
C PHE A 87 -1.83 -0.91 22.05
N ARG A 88 -1.72 0.26 22.68
CA ARG A 88 -0.87 1.36 22.23
C ARG A 88 0.18 1.67 23.28
N LEU A 89 1.44 1.58 22.87
CA LEU A 89 2.62 1.92 23.65
C LEU A 89 3.12 3.29 23.23
N GLN A 90 3.34 4.18 24.19
CA GLN A 90 4.00 5.46 23.96
C GLN A 90 5.16 5.65 24.94
N ILE A 91 6.33 6.06 24.46
CA ILE A 91 7.46 6.50 25.28
C ILE A 91 7.92 7.86 24.76
N ASP A 92 8.02 8.83 25.67
CA ASP A 92 8.45 10.20 25.37
C ASP A 92 9.38 10.71 26.48
N GLU A 93 10.14 11.76 26.22
CA GLU A 93 10.94 12.42 27.26
C GLU A 93 10.03 13.08 28.30
N LYS A 94 10.40 12.96 29.57
CA LYS A 94 9.61 13.52 30.67
C LYS A 94 9.69 15.05 30.71
N ASN A 95 10.89 15.59 30.48
CA ASN A 95 11.16 17.03 30.47
C ASN A 95 12.06 17.39 29.27
N PRO A 96 11.53 17.36 28.03
CA PRO A 96 12.36 17.61 26.86
C PRO A 96 12.70 19.09 26.68
N LEU A 97 13.84 19.38 26.04
CA LEU A 97 14.22 20.75 25.68
C LEU A 97 13.26 21.42 24.69
N ARG A 98 12.63 20.62 23.83
CA ARG A 98 11.51 20.99 22.94
C ARG A 98 10.56 19.80 22.79
N PRO A 99 9.26 19.99 22.52
CA PRO A 99 8.38 18.87 22.22
C PRO A 99 8.92 18.01 21.09
N ARG A 100 8.78 16.69 21.21
CA ARG A 100 9.04 15.73 20.13
C ARG A 100 7.83 15.59 19.23
N TYR A 101 8.07 15.34 17.95
CA TYR A 101 7.00 15.20 16.98
C TYR A 101 6.11 13.99 17.31
N ARG A 102 4.81 14.19 17.19
CA ARG A 102 3.78 13.15 17.29
C ARG A 102 3.01 13.16 15.99
N VAL A 103 2.98 12.01 15.31
CA VAL A 103 2.33 11.88 14.00
C VAL A 103 0.84 12.19 14.10
N GLU A 104 0.43 13.22 13.38
CA GLU A 104 -0.98 13.59 13.20
C GLU A 104 -1.51 13.07 11.86
N HIS A 105 -2.85 13.02 11.71
CA HIS A 105 -3.57 12.67 10.47
C HIS A 105 -3.43 11.24 9.92
N ALA A 106 -2.44 10.45 10.34
CA ALA A 106 -2.34 9.03 9.95
C ALA A 106 -3.52 8.18 10.48
N LEU A 107 -3.90 8.39 11.74
CA LEU A 107 -5.07 7.75 12.35
C LEU A 107 -6.37 8.37 11.80
N LYS A 108 -7.40 7.53 11.55
CA LYS A 108 -8.73 8.00 11.12
C LYS A 108 -9.42 8.88 12.17
N GLY A 109 -9.07 8.68 13.44
CA GLY A 109 -9.58 9.42 14.59
C GLY A 109 -8.96 8.89 15.88
N LYS A 110 -9.44 9.35 17.03
CA LYS A 110 -9.01 8.81 18.33
C LYS A 110 -9.42 7.33 18.43
N PRO A 111 -8.48 6.39 18.63
CA PRO A 111 -8.82 4.98 18.81
C PRO A 111 -9.74 4.77 20.00
N ALA A 112 -10.71 3.86 19.86
CA ALA A 112 -11.61 3.51 20.95
C ALA A 112 -10.85 2.69 22.01
N THR A 113 -10.92 3.12 23.26
CA THR A 113 -10.24 2.46 24.38
C THR A 113 -11.13 1.42 25.05
N THR A 114 -10.53 0.51 25.83
CA THR A 114 -11.25 -0.50 26.63
C THR A 114 -10.74 -0.50 28.06
N GLN A 115 -11.59 -0.94 29.00
CA GLN A 115 -11.24 -0.93 30.41
C GLN A 115 -10.13 -1.95 30.73
N ILE A 116 -9.20 -1.54 31.58
CA ILE A 116 -8.12 -2.38 32.09
C ILE A 116 -8.33 -2.77 33.54
N ARG A 117 -7.76 -3.91 33.93
CA ARG A 117 -7.50 -4.27 35.32
C ARG A 117 -6.00 -4.39 35.52
N VAL A 118 -5.49 -3.71 36.54
CA VAL A 118 -4.07 -3.71 36.88
C VAL A 118 -3.85 -4.68 38.03
N GLN A 119 -2.86 -5.55 37.92
CA GLN A 119 -2.41 -6.45 38.99
C GLN A 119 -0.89 -6.37 39.12
N GLU A 120 -0.41 -6.32 40.35
CA GLU A 120 1.02 -6.36 40.66
C GLU A 120 1.32 -7.61 41.47
N SER A 121 2.32 -8.38 41.05
CA SER A 121 2.77 -9.58 41.76
C SER A 121 4.28 -9.71 41.64
N GLN A 122 4.97 -9.82 42.78
CA GLN A 122 6.43 -10.00 42.85
C GLN A 122 7.23 -8.95 42.05
N GLY A 123 6.75 -7.70 42.01
CA GLY A 123 7.41 -6.61 41.27
C GLY A 123 7.20 -6.64 39.75
N VAL A 124 6.36 -7.55 39.25
CA VAL A 124 5.90 -7.60 37.87
C VAL A 124 4.48 -7.04 37.80
N LEU A 125 4.28 -6.10 36.89
CA LEU A 125 3.01 -5.43 36.67
C LEU A 125 2.28 -6.12 35.52
N SER A 126 0.98 -6.30 35.60
CA SER A 126 0.18 -6.82 34.50
C SER A 126 -1.10 -6.01 34.32
N ILE A 127 -1.46 -5.76 33.06
CA ILE A 127 -2.75 -5.19 32.70
C ILE A 127 -3.56 -6.23 31.93
N THR A 128 -4.85 -6.36 32.25
CA THR A 128 -5.79 -7.25 31.56
C THR A 128 -6.92 -6.44 30.96
N ALA A 129 -7.21 -6.67 29.68
CA ALA A 129 -8.28 -6.06 28.90
C ALA A 129 -9.06 -7.16 28.17
N GLY A 130 -10.22 -7.55 28.72
CA GLY A 130 -10.95 -8.73 28.23
C GLY A 130 -10.09 -9.99 28.35
N ASN A 131 -9.86 -10.66 27.22
CA ASN A 131 -9.02 -11.86 27.12
C ASN A 131 -7.53 -11.55 26.84
N SER A 132 -7.19 -10.28 26.64
CA SER A 132 -5.83 -9.85 26.37
C SER A 132 -5.14 -9.40 27.65
N LYS A 133 -3.83 -9.67 27.75
CA LYS A 133 -3.02 -9.34 28.92
C LYS A 133 -1.66 -8.82 28.48
N ALA A 134 -1.16 -7.75 29.09
CA ALA A 134 0.23 -7.31 28.93
C ALA A 134 0.95 -7.40 30.27
N VAL A 135 2.09 -8.07 30.29
CA VAL A 135 2.96 -8.26 31.45
C VAL A 135 4.17 -7.36 31.29
N ILE A 136 4.36 -6.42 32.21
CA ILE A 136 5.34 -5.36 32.17
C ILE A 136 6.41 -5.67 33.22
N HIS A 137 7.64 -5.79 32.75
CA HIS A 137 8.82 -6.01 33.57
C HIS A 137 9.55 -4.68 33.76
N GLY A 138 9.94 -4.38 34.99
CA GLY A 138 10.51 -3.08 35.37
C GLY A 138 12.00 -2.93 35.11
N ASP A 139 12.82 -3.94 35.40
CA ASP A 139 14.29 -3.91 35.18
C ASP A 139 14.81 -5.34 34.88
N PRO A 140 15.28 -5.62 33.65
CA PRO A 140 15.27 -4.73 32.50
C PRO A 140 13.83 -4.48 31.97
N PHE A 141 13.57 -3.27 31.49
CA PHE A 141 12.26 -2.90 30.95
C PHE A 141 11.89 -3.72 29.71
N HIS A 142 10.79 -4.47 29.74
CA HIS A 142 10.20 -5.11 28.56
C HIS A 142 8.73 -5.46 28.81
N ILE A 143 7.97 -5.75 27.75
CA ILE A 143 6.54 -6.05 27.84
C ILE A 143 6.19 -7.28 27.04
N GLU A 144 5.54 -8.25 27.65
CA GLU A 144 5.01 -9.45 27.01
C GLU A 144 3.49 -9.34 26.83
N PHE A 145 3.01 -9.52 25.61
CA PHE A 145 1.58 -9.48 25.29
C PHE A 145 1.03 -10.88 25.09
N TYR A 146 -0.14 -11.14 25.67
CA TYR A 146 -0.85 -12.40 25.69
C TYR A 146 -2.29 -12.22 25.21
N GLU A 147 -2.82 -13.21 24.52
CA GLU A 147 -4.24 -13.34 24.20
C GLU A 147 -4.65 -14.78 24.46
N ASP A 148 -5.69 -15.00 25.27
CA ASP A 148 -6.12 -16.33 25.74
C ASP A 148 -4.94 -17.13 26.34
N ASP A 149 -4.09 -16.45 27.13
CA ASP A 149 -2.85 -16.95 27.74
C ASP A 149 -1.77 -17.47 26.76
N VAL A 150 -1.91 -17.22 25.46
CA VAL A 150 -0.88 -17.48 24.45
C VAL A 150 0.01 -16.25 24.30
N HIS A 151 1.34 -16.41 24.42
CA HIS A 151 2.31 -15.34 24.20
C HIS A 151 2.36 -14.93 22.72
N VAL A 152 2.10 -13.65 22.42
CA VAL A 152 1.84 -13.12 21.07
C VAL A 152 2.98 -12.26 20.54
N VAL A 153 3.37 -11.25 21.30
CA VAL A 153 4.42 -10.28 20.96
C VAL A 153 5.19 -9.96 22.23
N THR A 154 6.51 -9.85 22.14
CA THR A 154 7.34 -9.24 23.17
C THR A 154 7.89 -7.93 22.64
N VAL A 155 7.69 -6.84 23.38
CA VAL A 155 8.32 -5.54 23.13
C VAL A 155 9.59 -5.45 23.97
N ASN A 156 10.67 -4.97 23.35
CA ASN A 156 11.99 -4.85 23.95
C ASN A 156 12.61 -6.19 24.40
N ALA A 157 12.33 -7.27 23.68
CA ALA A 157 12.78 -8.62 24.04
C ALA A 157 14.31 -8.75 24.09
N LYS A 158 14.99 -8.02 23.20
CA LYS A 158 16.45 -8.00 23.07
C LYS A 158 17.10 -6.88 23.87
N ASN A 159 16.30 -6.06 24.55
CA ASN A 159 16.74 -4.87 25.26
C ASN A 159 17.37 -3.81 24.36
N TRP A 160 16.81 -3.60 23.17
CA TRP A 160 17.32 -2.63 22.20
C TRP A 160 16.53 -1.32 22.17
N LEU A 161 15.66 -1.07 23.15
CA LEU A 161 15.11 0.26 23.40
C LEU A 161 16.27 1.27 23.44
N TYR A 162 16.21 2.23 22.54
CA TYR A 162 17.17 3.32 22.44
C TYR A 162 16.41 4.63 22.25
N PHE A 163 16.83 5.64 22.99
CA PHE A 163 16.20 6.94 22.98
C PHE A 163 17.28 7.99 23.21
N GLU A 164 17.66 8.72 22.17
CA GLU A 164 18.59 9.83 22.25
C GLU A 164 17.87 11.03 22.85
N HIS A 165 18.15 11.36 24.12
CA HIS A 165 17.56 12.53 24.77
C HIS A 165 18.04 13.83 24.13
N LEU A 166 17.16 14.82 24.03
CA LEU A 166 17.52 16.12 23.49
C LEU A 166 18.57 16.80 24.36
N ARG A 167 19.63 17.32 23.72
CA ARG A 167 20.76 17.96 24.40
C ARG A 167 21.24 19.21 23.67
N GLN A 168 22.01 20.04 24.37
CA GLN A 168 22.68 21.20 23.78
C GLN A 168 24.09 20.84 23.33
N LYS A 169 24.56 21.47 22.25
CA LYS A 169 25.94 21.30 21.77
C LYS A 169 26.90 21.89 22.78
N ALA A 170 27.88 21.10 23.22
CA ALA A 170 28.89 21.59 24.14
C ALA A 170 29.64 22.76 23.48
N ALA A 171 29.75 23.89 24.19
CA ALA A 171 30.57 25.00 23.73
C ALA A 171 32.03 24.54 23.68
N VAL A 172 32.68 24.66 22.53
CA VAL A 172 34.12 24.43 22.41
C VAL A 172 34.79 25.43 23.34
N GLN A 173 35.43 24.95 24.42
CA GLN A 173 36.31 25.81 25.20
C GLN A 173 37.48 26.21 24.31
N THR A 174 37.42 27.43 23.76
CA THR A 174 38.59 28.06 23.17
C THR A 174 39.58 28.33 24.30
N GLU A 175 40.68 27.57 24.34
CA GLU A 175 41.87 27.93 25.11
C GLU A 175 42.34 29.31 24.64
N GLY A 176 41.98 30.36 25.41
CA GLY A 176 42.38 31.71 25.06
C GLY A 176 41.50 32.83 25.62
N ALA A 177 41.21 32.81 26.92
CA ALA A 177 40.85 34.03 27.65
C ALA A 177 41.15 33.83 29.14
N GLU A 178 42.37 34.16 29.55
CA GLU A 178 42.66 34.40 30.97
C GLU A 178 41.89 35.64 31.43
N GLY A 179 41.07 35.46 32.47
CA GLY A 179 40.60 36.55 33.33
C GLY A 179 39.15 36.99 33.16
N ALA A 180 38.22 36.33 33.86
CA ALA A 180 37.07 37.00 34.47
C ALA A 180 36.51 36.14 35.62
N GLU A 181 36.20 36.80 36.73
CA GLU A 181 35.91 36.27 38.05
C GLU A 181 34.64 35.40 38.12
N ALA A 182 34.71 34.37 38.95
CA ALA A 182 33.61 33.46 39.25
C ALA A 182 32.51 34.14 40.08
N GLN A 183 31.26 34.05 39.64
CA GLN A 183 30.07 34.29 40.46
C GLN A 183 29.12 33.09 40.42
N ASP A 184 28.92 32.51 41.61
CA ASP A 184 27.80 31.72 42.13
C ASP A 184 27.03 30.80 41.18
N ALA A 185 27.43 29.53 41.16
CA ALA A 185 26.61 28.41 40.70
C ALA A 185 26.04 27.63 41.90
N ASN A 186 24.75 27.29 41.79
CA ASN A 186 23.92 26.60 42.77
C ASN A 186 24.46 25.17 43.10
N PRO A 187 24.65 24.77 44.38
CA PRO A 187 25.29 23.49 44.73
C PRO A 187 24.49 22.21 44.40
N ASP A 188 23.21 22.33 44.04
CA ASP A 188 22.29 21.18 43.89
C ASP A 188 21.95 20.81 42.43
N ALA A 189 22.62 21.41 41.44
CA ALA A 189 22.48 21.01 40.05
C ALA A 189 23.40 19.83 39.74
N ILE A 190 22.86 18.60 39.72
CA ILE A 190 23.54 17.43 39.16
C ILE A 190 23.76 17.70 37.66
N GLN A 191 24.98 18.13 37.29
CA GLN A 191 25.40 18.16 35.90
C GLN A 191 25.65 16.71 35.43
N PRO A 192 25.00 16.25 34.36
CA PRO A 192 25.33 14.95 33.78
C PRO A 192 26.79 14.96 33.31
N PRO A 193 27.51 13.82 33.37
CA PRO A 193 28.89 13.75 32.91
C PRO A 193 28.99 14.20 31.45
N ALA A 194 29.95 15.05 31.12
CA ALA A 194 30.25 15.41 29.74
C ALA A 194 30.65 14.15 28.96
N GLU A 195 29.83 13.73 28.00
CA GLU A 195 30.19 12.68 27.04
C GLU A 195 31.37 13.18 26.19
N THR A 196 32.58 12.71 26.52
CA THR A 196 33.85 13.19 25.95
C THR A 196 34.23 12.54 24.60
N HIS A 197 33.29 11.89 23.93
CA HIS A 197 33.46 11.36 22.57
C HIS A 197 32.16 11.56 21.79
N GLU A 198 32.02 12.67 21.08
CA GLU A 198 30.88 12.85 20.18
C GLU A 198 31.07 11.99 18.92
N ASP A 199 30.11 11.10 18.66
CA ASP A 199 30.07 10.25 17.47
C ASP A 199 30.05 11.13 16.18
N PRO A 200 30.79 10.76 15.12
CA PRO A 200 30.75 11.48 13.84
C PRO A 200 29.33 11.63 13.31
N GLY A 201 28.93 12.85 12.95
CA GLY A 201 27.58 13.16 12.46
C GLY A 201 26.52 13.29 13.56
N ALA A 202 26.89 13.37 14.85
CA ALA A 202 25.94 13.63 15.95
C ALA A 202 25.28 15.02 15.85
N TRP A 203 26.01 16.02 15.39
CA TRP A 203 25.50 17.37 15.09
C TRP A 203 25.40 17.53 13.58
N GLU A 204 26.19 18.40 12.98
CA GLU A 204 26.17 18.61 11.54
C GLU A 204 26.54 17.34 10.78
N GLU A 205 25.82 17.06 9.70
CA GLU A 205 26.06 15.91 8.82
C GLU A 205 26.09 16.35 7.37
N ASN A 206 27.06 15.86 6.61
CA ASN A 206 27.13 16.13 5.18
C ASN A 206 26.83 14.84 4.41
N PHE A 207 26.02 14.94 3.36
CA PHE A 207 25.85 13.90 2.37
C PHE A 207 26.07 14.49 0.98
N LYS A 208 27.15 14.03 0.32
CA LYS A 208 27.67 14.67 -0.88
C LYS A 208 27.90 16.16 -0.65
N SER A 209 27.28 17.01 -1.47
CA SER A 209 27.36 18.48 -1.38
C SER A 209 26.33 19.10 -0.42
N HIS A 210 25.45 18.30 0.17
CA HIS A 210 24.38 18.80 1.04
C HIS A 210 24.82 18.79 2.50
N HIS A 211 24.63 19.94 3.15
CA HIS A 211 24.90 20.15 4.57
C HIS A 211 23.58 20.13 5.34
N ASP A 212 23.44 19.19 6.27
CA ASP A 212 22.40 19.19 7.28
C ASP A 212 22.95 19.87 8.54
N SER A 213 22.37 21.02 8.91
CA SER A 213 22.80 21.78 10.09
C SER A 213 22.45 21.12 11.42
N LYS A 214 21.48 20.19 11.42
CA LYS A 214 21.02 19.38 12.57
C LYS A 214 21.01 20.15 13.90
N PRO A 215 20.21 21.22 14.01
CA PRO A 215 20.28 22.17 15.11
C PRO A 215 19.90 21.59 16.48
N TYR A 216 19.20 20.47 16.48
CA TYR A 216 18.74 19.78 17.68
C TYR A 216 19.60 18.55 18.03
N GLY A 217 20.65 18.28 17.25
CA GLY A 217 21.58 17.19 17.49
C GLY A 217 20.96 15.81 17.31
N PRO A 218 21.42 14.80 18.06
CA PRO A 218 20.85 13.45 18.03
C PRO A 218 19.49 13.39 18.74
N GLU A 219 18.48 12.84 18.07
CA GLU A 219 17.13 12.69 18.64
C GLU A 219 16.43 11.39 18.24
N ALA A 220 17.18 10.35 17.85
CA ALA A 220 16.60 9.10 17.39
C ALA A 220 15.91 8.28 18.48
N VAL A 221 14.94 7.48 18.04
CA VAL A 221 14.22 6.50 18.86
C VAL A 221 14.26 5.13 18.18
N ALA A 222 14.48 4.06 18.94
CA ALA A 222 14.48 2.70 18.43
C ALA A 222 13.89 1.69 19.42
N LEU A 223 13.28 0.62 18.90
CA LEU A 223 12.65 -0.42 19.70
C LEU A 223 12.55 -1.75 18.93
N ASP A 224 12.82 -2.86 19.61
CA ASP A 224 12.66 -4.20 19.05
C ASP A 224 11.33 -4.88 19.44
N PHE A 225 10.81 -5.68 18.51
CA PHE A 225 9.59 -6.46 18.64
C PHE A 225 9.86 -7.90 18.23
N ALA A 226 9.54 -8.87 19.10
CA ALA A 226 9.67 -10.29 18.83
C ALA A 226 8.30 -10.97 18.72
N PHE A 227 8.19 -11.96 17.84
CA PHE A 227 6.95 -12.68 17.53
C PHE A 227 7.12 -14.17 17.82
N PRO A 228 6.86 -14.64 19.06
CA PRO A 228 7.12 -16.02 19.49
C PRO A 228 6.52 -17.13 18.63
N ALA A 229 5.34 -16.89 18.05
CA ALA A 229 4.63 -17.86 17.22
C ALA A 229 4.86 -17.67 15.70
N ALA A 230 5.65 -16.67 15.29
CA ALA A 230 5.88 -16.40 13.88
C ALA A 230 6.93 -17.34 13.28
N GLU A 231 6.73 -17.65 12.00
CA GLU A 231 7.68 -18.32 11.11
C GLU A 231 8.17 -17.37 10.01
N VAL A 232 7.31 -16.44 9.59
CA VAL A 232 7.60 -15.40 8.59
C VAL A 232 7.22 -14.01 9.11
N LEU A 233 7.96 -13.00 8.64
CA LEU A 233 7.61 -11.58 8.81
C LEU A 233 7.29 -10.97 7.44
N PHE A 234 6.29 -10.11 7.36
CA PHE A 234 5.89 -9.41 6.13
C PHE A 234 5.31 -8.02 6.44
N GLY A 235 5.22 -7.15 5.42
CA GLY A 235 4.77 -5.77 5.55
C GLY A 235 5.86 -4.76 5.14
N ILE A 236 5.89 -3.63 5.85
CA ILE A 236 6.74 -2.44 5.70
C ILE A 236 7.01 -1.96 4.26
N PRO A 237 6.01 -1.87 3.36
CA PRO A 237 6.21 -1.26 2.05
C PRO A 237 6.61 0.23 2.14
N GLU A 238 7.22 0.82 1.11
CA GLU A 238 7.35 0.28 -0.25
C GLU A 238 8.78 -0.17 -0.60
N HIS A 239 8.92 -1.44 -1.00
CA HIS A 239 10.18 -2.04 -1.46
C HIS A 239 9.93 -2.96 -2.66
N ALA A 240 10.81 -2.91 -3.65
CA ALA A 240 10.83 -3.86 -4.75
C ALA A 240 11.51 -5.17 -4.31
N ASP A 241 10.88 -5.92 -3.39
CA ASP A 241 11.42 -7.15 -2.80
C ASP A 241 10.36 -8.26 -2.70
N SER A 242 10.70 -9.40 -2.11
CA SER A 242 9.77 -10.49 -1.79
C SER A 242 8.69 -10.09 -0.77
N PHE A 243 7.52 -10.72 -0.86
CA PHE A 243 6.43 -10.47 0.10
C PHE A 243 6.83 -10.81 1.55
N VAL A 244 7.51 -11.94 1.74
CA VAL A 244 8.16 -12.28 3.02
C VAL A 244 9.48 -11.54 3.10
N LEU A 245 9.69 -10.83 4.20
CA LEU A 245 10.89 -10.03 4.44
C LEU A 245 12.12 -10.91 4.64
N LYS A 246 13.22 -10.53 3.99
CA LYS A 246 14.52 -11.18 4.12
C LYS A 246 15.20 -10.73 5.41
N SER A 247 16.03 -11.58 6.02
CA SER A 247 16.86 -11.12 7.14
C SER A 247 17.80 -10.01 6.68
N THR A 248 18.04 -9.04 7.56
CA THR A 248 18.98 -7.93 7.35
C THR A 248 20.30 -8.14 8.09
N SER A 249 20.47 -9.29 8.76
CA SER A 249 21.72 -9.65 9.42
C SER A 249 22.87 -9.62 8.41
N GLY A 250 23.88 -8.76 8.65
CA GLY A 250 25.03 -8.61 7.74
C GLY A 250 24.76 -7.82 6.45
N THR A 251 23.58 -7.21 6.28
CA THR A 251 23.25 -6.35 5.13
C THR A 251 22.60 -5.05 5.63
N ASP A 252 22.17 -4.15 4.74
CA ASP A 252 21.40 -2.98 5.16
C ASP A 252 19.99 -3.37 5.65
N PRO A 253 19.42 -2.62 6.62
CA PRO A 253 18.02 -2.74 7.01
C PRO A 253 17.08 -2.29 5.87
N TYR A 254 15.80 -2.65 5.97
CA TYR A 254 14.78 -2.00 5.13
C TYR A 254 14.66 -0.53 5.49
N ARG A 255 14.58 0.36 4.50
CA ARG A 255 14.47 1.81 4.73
C ARG A 255 13.10 2.33 4.35
N LEU A 256 12.52 3.17 5.21
CA LEU A 256 11.27 3.89 5.03
C LEU A 256 11.58 5.39 5.02
N TYR A 257 11.75 5.91 3.82
CA TYR A 257 11.99 7.32 3.53
C TYR A 257 11.48 7.54 2.11
N ASN A 258 10.43 8.34 1.96
CA ASN A 258 9.77 8.53 0.68
C ASN A 258 10.72 9.22 -0.30
N LEU A 259 11.15 8.52 -1.34
CA LEU A 259 12.19 8.96 -2.26
C LEU A 259 11.80 8.74 -3.72
N ASP A 260 12.24 9.67 -4.56
CA ASP A 260 12.15 9.54 -6.01
C ASP A 260 13.35 8.72 -6.52
N VAL A 261 13.16 7.41 -6.62
CA VAL A 261 14.22 6.46 -6.99
C VAL A 261 14.12 6.09 -8.47
N PHE A 262 14.72 6.94 -9.30
CA PHE A 262 14.82 6.74 -10.74
C PHE A 262 15.42 5.37 -11.11
N GLU A 263 14.76 4.64 -12.01
CA GLU A 263 15.14 3.29 -12.46
C GLU A 263 15.47 2.33 -11.30
N TYR A 264 14.60 2.30 -10.28
CA TYR A 264 14.78 1.47 -9.09
C TYR A 264 15.05 0.01 -9.45
N VAL A 265 15.91 -0.65 -8.66
CA VAL A 265 16.22 -2.07 -8.83
C VAL A 265 15.33 -2.95 -7.98
N VAL A 266 15.07 -4.17 -8.47
CA VAL A 266 14.34 -5.21 -7.72
C VAL A 266 15.27 -6.01 -6.80
N ASP A 267 14.67 -6.82 -5.92
CA ASP A 267 15.33 -7.55 -4.83
C ASP A 267 16.14 -6.62 -3.91
N SER A 268 15.60 -5.42 -3.65
CA SER A 268 16.27 -4.34 -2.93
C SER A 268 15.48 -3.87 -1.71
N LYS A 269 16.23 -3.45 -0.68
CA LYS A 269 15.73 -2.91 0.60
C LYS A 269 15.76 -1.38 0.64
N MET A 270 16.21 -0.75 -0.46
CA MET A 270 16.21 0.69 -0.63
C MET A 270 14.78 1.22 -0.55
N ALA A 271 14.59 2.32 0.15
CA ALA A 271 13.29 2.98 0.20
C ALA A 271 12.84 3.40 -1.20
N LEU A 272 11.54 3.35 -1.45
CA LEU A 272 10.90 3.86 -2.67
C LEU A 272 9.99 5.04 -2.31
N TYR A 273 8.83 5.17 -2.95
CA TYR A 273 8.06 6.40 -2.97
C TYR A 273 7.15 6.57 -1.75
N GLY A 274 6.70 5.47 -1.15
CA GLY A 274 5.85 5.44 0.03
C GLY A 274 6.40 4.62 1.19
N SER A 275 5.83 4.89 2.37
CA SER A 275 6.24 4.26 3.63
C SER A 275 5.01 3.95 4.48
N VAL A 276 4.71 2.67 4.68
CA VAL A 276 3.67 2.23 5.63
C VAL A 276 4.32 1.40 6.74
N PRO A 277 4.63 1.99 7.92
CA PRO A 277 5.44 1.34 8.96
C PRO A 277 4.63 0.32 9.79
N VAL A 278 4.02 -0.66 9.11
CA VAL A 278 3.31 -1.78 9.72
C VAL A 278 3.96 -3.11 9.33
N LEU A 279 4.20 -3.96 10.32
CA LEU A 279 4.82 -5.28 10.16
C LEU A 279 3.98 -6.34 10.83
N TYR A 280 3.92 -7.53 10.23
CA TYR A 280 3.17 -8.67 10.72
C TYR A 280 4.09 -9.87 10.94
N GLY A 281 3.85 -10.60 12.03
CA GLY A 281 4.45 -11.91 12.28
C GLY A 281 3.39 -12.99 12.17
N HIS A 282 3.63 -13.99 11.31
CA HIS A 282 2.69 -15.08 11.06
C HIS A 282 3.34 -16.45 11.23
N GLY A 283 2.62 -17.35 11.88
CA GLY A 283 2.90 -18.78 11.88
C GLY A 283 1.59 -19.56 11.92
N SER A 284 1.68 -20.89 11.86
CA SER A 284 0.50 -21.76 11.69
C SER A 284 -0.52 -21.67 12.84
N GLN A 285 -0.13 -21.12 13.99
CA GLN A 285 -1.01 -20.94 15.15
C GLN A 285 -1.74 -19.60 15.13
N ARG A 286 -1.07 -18.52 14.68
CA ARG A 286 -1.61 -17.16 14.76
C ARG A 286 -0.84 -16.15 13.93
N THR A 287 -1.44 -14.97 13.80
CA THR A 287 -0.83 -13.75 13.25
C THR A 287 -0.93 -12.64 14.28
N ALA A 288 0.12 -11.82 14.36
CA ALA A 288 0.14 -10.58 15.13
C ALA A 288 0.75 -9.46 14.29
N GLY A 289 0.53 -8.22 14.69
CA GLY A 289 1.06 -7.06 13.98
C GLY A 289 1.56 -5.96 14.91
N VAL A 290 2.50 -5.18 14.40
CA VAL A 290 3.02 -3.96 15.02
C VAL A 290 2.91 -2.84 14.00
N TYR A 291 2.22 -1.76 14.36
CA TYR A 291 2.22 -0.51 13.60
C TYR A 291 3.04 0.53 14.37
N TRP A 292 4.19 0.90 13.80
CA TRP A 292 5.12 1.90 14.33
C TRP A 292 4.74 3.29 13.79
N GLN A 293 4.01 4.07 14.57
CA GLN A 293 3.50 5.37 14.14
C GLN A 293 4.58 6.46 14.27
N ASN A 294 5.48 6.51 13.29
CA ASN A 294 6.52 7.53 13.17
C ASN A 294 6.70 7.97 11.70
N ALA A 295 6.81 9.29 11.47
CA ALA A 295 6.87 9.90 10.14
C ALA A 295 8.28 10.32 9.70
N ALA A 296 9.26 10.21 10.59
CA ALA A 296 10.65 10.45 10.26
C ALA A 296 11.25 9.32 9.42
N GLU A 297 12.45 9.54 8.89
CA GLU A 297 13.24 8.47 8.28
C GLU A 297 13.33 7.28 9.25
N THR A 298 12.93 6.09 8.78
CA THR A 298 12.86 4.89 9.61
C THR A 298 13.60 3.73 8.96
N TRP A 299 14.42 3.02 9.72
CA TRP A 299 15.10 1.80 9.31
C TRP A 299 14.58 0.61 10.11
N VAL A 300 14.44 -0.54 9.46
CA VAL A 300 13.88 -1.76 10.05
C VAL A 300 14.81 -2.94 9.82
N ASP A 301 15.48 -3.37 10.90
CA ASP A 301 16.28 -4.60 10.89
C ASP A 301 15.35 -5.81 11.09
N ILE A 302 15.53 -6.86 10.29
CA ILE A 302 14.76 -8.10 10.30
C ILE A 302 15.67 -9.26 10.71
N HIS A 303 15.31 -9.93 11.80
CA HIS A 303 16.01 -11.10 12.30
C HIS A 303 15.10 -12.32 12.24
N THR A 304 15.39 -13.21 11.30
CA THR A 304 14.78 -14.53 11.20
C THR A 304 15.86 -15.59 11.31
N ALA A 305 15.49 -16.82 11.66
CA ALA A 305 16.44 -17.91 11.70
C ALA A 305 16.88 -18.28 10.27
N GLU A 306 18.15 -18.09 9.94
CA GLU A 306 18.67 -18.53 8.65
C GLU A 306 18.62 -20.07 8.55
N THR A 307 17.90 -20.57 7.54
CA THR A 307 17.94 -21.97 7.10
C THR A 307 19.23 -22.26 6.32
N ASN A 308 20.39 -22.09 6.96
CA ASN A 308 21.64 -22.56 6.40
C ASN A 308 21.84 -24.05 6.73
N VAL A 309 22.26 -24.86 5.76
CA VAL A 309 22.42 -26.34 5.91
C VAL A 309 23.31 -26.72 7.11
N VAL A 310 24.23 -25.85 7.50
CA VAL A 310 25.10 -26.00 8.67
C VAL A 310 24.34 -25.83 9.98
N SER A 311 23.36 -24.90 10.06
CA SER A 311 22.55 -24.70 11.28
C SER A 311 21.63 -25.90 11.53
N SER A 312 21.10 -26.53 10.48
CA SER A 312 20.34 -27.79 10.58
C SER A 312 21.17 -28.95 11.11
N LEU A 313 22.44 -29.08 10.72
CA LEU A 313 23.33 -30.13 11.23
C LEU A 313 23.74 -29.88 12.69
N VAL A 314 24.01 -28.63 13.08
CA VAL A 314 24.36 -28.29 14.47
C VAL A 314 23.15 -28.46 15.39
N ASN A 315 21.95 -28.08 14.95
CA ASN A 315 20.71 -28.25 15.72
C ASN A 315 20.33 -29.74 15.88
N PHE A 316 20.67 -30.59 14.91
CA PHE A 316 20.46 -32.04 14.99
C PHE A 316 21.40 -32.71 16.01
N VAL A 317 22.59 -32.16 16.26
CA VAL A 317 23.62 -32.74 17.14
C VAL A 317 23.54 -32.23 18.59
N SER A 318 23.02 -31.01 18.84
CA SER A 318 23.07 -30.40 20.18
C SER A 318 21.90 -30.74 21.12
N GLY A 319 20.83 -31.39 20.65
CA GLY A 319 19.68 -31.84 21.49
C GLY A 319 18.91 -30.73 22.23
N THR A 320 19.33 -29.49 22.10
CA THR A 320 18.78 -28.27 22.69
C THR A 320 19.02 -27.15 21.70
N ARG A 321 17.96 -26.44 21.30
CA ARG A 321 18.01 -25.05 20.83
C ARG A 321 16.58 -24.55 20.59
N LYS A 322 16.09 -23.66 21.46
CA LYS A 322 15.01 -22.74 21.09
C LYS A 322 15.63 -21.77 20.09
N THR A 323 15.32 -21.92 18.81
CA THR A 323 15.62 -20.88 17.82
C THR A 323 14.99 -19.57 18.30
N PRO A 324 15.72 -18.44 18.29
CA PRO A 324 15.15 -17.16 18.67
C PRO A 324 13.93 -16.87 17.79
N PRO A 325 12.84 -16.32 18.36
CA PRO A 325 11.67 -15.98 17.56
C PRO A 325 12.02 -14.90 16.53
N PRO A 326 11.35 -14.89 15.35
CA PRO A 326 11.46 -13.78 14.42
C PRO A 326 11.23 -12.44 15.12
N SER A 327 12.05 -11.45 14.80
CA SER A 327 11.98 -10.12 15.40
C SER A 327 12.35 -9.02 14.43
N ALA A 328 11.82 -7.83 14.68
CA ALA A 328 12.11 -6.62 13.94
C ALA A 328 12.62 -5.52 14.89
N HIS A 329 13.55 -4.69 14.43
CA HIS A 329 14.09 -3.55 15.18
C HIS A 329 13.86 -2.26 14.39
N PHE A 330 12.92 -1.44 14.84
CA PHE A 330 12.57 -0.16 14.22
C PHE A 330 13.45 0.94 14.79
N MET A 331 13.96 1.80 13.91
CA MET A 331 14.88 2.89 14.25
C MET A 331 14.46 4.15 13.47
N SER A 332 13.92 5.15 14.15
CA SER A 332 13.48 6.41 13.53
C SER A 332 14.36 7.58 13.95
N GLU A 333 14.57 8.53 13.04
CA GLU A 333 15.48 9.66 13.24
C GLU A 333 15.02 10.62 14.34
N SER A 334 13.72 10.83 14.48
CA SER A 334 13.13 11.75 15.45
C SER A 334 11.74 11.31 15.91
N GLY A 335 11.04 12.18 16.63
CA GLY A 335 9.71 11.92 17.18
C GLY A 335 9.76 11.09 18.47
N ILE A 336 8.63 10.46 18.78
CA ILE A 336 8.46 9.61 19.95
C ILE A 336 8.43 8.12 19.56
N VAL A 337 8.54 7.24 20.56
CA VAL A 337 8.11 5.86 20.41
C VAL A 337 6.58 5.85 20.49
N ASP A 338 5.90 5.47 19.41
CA ASP A 338 4.45 5.28 19.36
C ASP A 338 4.14 4.01 18.56
N ALA A 339 3.70 2.95 19.22
CA ALA A 339 3.51 1.64 18.61
C ALA A 339 2.16 1.03 18.98
N PHE A 340 1.46 0.48 17.99
CA PHE A 340 0.24 -0.30 18.18
C PHE A 340 0.54 -1.79 18.05
N ILE A 341 0.17 -2.57 19.05
CA ILE A 341 0.38 -4.01 19.13
C ILE A 341 -0.96 -4.68 18.89
N MET A 342 -1.12 -5.32 17.73
CA MET A 342 -2.35 -5.92 17.23
C MET A 342 -2.26 -7.44 17.39
N LEU A 343 -3.12 -8.03 18.22
CA LEU A 343 -2.94 -9.43 18.65
C LEU A 343 -3.56 -10.47 17.70
N GLY A 344 -4.43 -10.08 16.76
CA GLY A 344 -5.07 -11.02 15.81
C GLY A 344 -6.30 -11.73 16.38
N PRO A 345 -6.46 -13.06 16.20
CA PRO A 345 -5.40 -14.05 15.93
C PRO A 345 -5.21 -14.49 14.47
N LYS A 346 -6.17 -14.26 13.55
CA LYS A 346 -6.02 -14.66 12.13
C LYS A 346 -5.42 -13.51 11.31
N PRO A 347 -4.79 -13.78 10.15
CA PRO A 347 -4.25 -12.71 9.30
C PRO A 347 -5.28 -11.63 8.99
N ILE A 348 -6.50 -12.05 8.62
CA ILE A 348 -7.58 -11.11 8.30
C ILE A 348 -8.00 -10.25 9.50
N ASP A 349 -7.90 -10.76 10.73
CA ASP A 349 -8.28 -10.01 11.93
C ASP A 349 -7.27 -8.89 12.20
N VAL A 350 -5.97 -9.18 12.02
CA VAL A 350 -4.90 -8.19 12.19
C VAL A 350 -4.98 -7.08 11.12
N PHE A 351 -5.30 -7.42 9.87
CA PHE A 351 -5.51 -6.41 8.82
C PHE A 351 -6.69 -5.49 9.15
N LYS A 352 -7.76 -6.05 9.74
CA LYS A 352 -8.91 -5.26 10.20
C LYS A 352 -8.59 -4.41 11.42
N GLN A 353 -7.79 -4.90 12.36
CA GLN A 353 -7.28 -4.12 13.49
C GLN A 353 -6.52 -2.89 12.97
N TYR A 354 -5.62 -3.07 12.00
CA TYR A 354 -4.89 -1.97 11.37
C TYR A 354 -5.81 -0.98 10.65
N ALA A 355 -6.72 -1.49 9.81
CA ALA A 355 -7.71 -0.67 9.10
C ALA A 355 -8.65 0.08 10.07
N GLY A 356 -8.91 -0.47 11.27
CA GLY A 356 -9.66 0.22 12.33
C GLY A 356 -8.94 1.45 12.88
N LEU A 357 -7.60 1.45 12.87
CA LEU A 357 -6.76 2.57 13.31
C LEU A 357 -6.62 3.64 12.23
N THR A 358 -6.30 3.22 10.99
CA THR A 358 -5.89 4.12 9.91
C THR A 358 -7.00 4.38 8.88
N GLY A 359 -8.10 3.63 8.92
CA GLY A 359 -9.22 3.74 8.00
C GLY A 359 -9.06 2.88 6.74
N THR A 360 -10.06 2.99 5.86
CA THR A 360 -10.19 2.21 4.62
C THR A 360 -10.40 3.15 3.44
N HIS A 361 -10.09 2.68 2.22
CA HIS A 361 -10.47 3.39 1.01
C HIS A 361 -11.99 3.44 0.90
N GLU A 362 -12.54 4.60 0.56
CA GLU A 362 -13.97 4.74 0.24
C GLU A 362 -14.30 3.96 -1.02
N LEU A 363 -15.54 3.52 -1.24
CA LEU A 363 -15.90 2.88 -2.51
C LEU A 363 -15.49 3.76 -3.72
N PRO A 364 -14.54 3.35 -4.59
CA PRO A 364 -14.14 4.15 -5.74
C PRO A 364 -15.30 4.29 -6.74
N GLN A 365 -15.23 5.23 -7.66
CA GLN A 365 -16.11 5.21 -8.83
C GLN A 365 -15.76 3.99 -9.70
N LEU A 366 -16.75 3.37 -10.36
CA LEU A 366 -16.50 2.12 -11.10
C LEU A 366 -15.43 2.28 -12.19
N PHE A 367 -15.40 3.43 -12.87
CA PHE A 367 -14.44 3.70 -13.95
C PHE A 367 -12.97 3.59 -13.47
N ALA A 368 -12.70 3.88 -12.19
CA ALA A 368 -11.36 3.84 -11.62
C ALA A 368 -10.85 2.40 -11.43
N LEU A 369 -11.74 1.42 -11.47
CA LEU A 369 -11.41 -0.01 -11.47
C LEU A 369 -11.32 -0.58 -12.89
N ALA A 370 -11.55 0.22 -13.93
CA ALA A 370 -11.47 -0.22 -15.32
C ALA A 370 -10.07 0.02 -15.89
N TYR A 371 -9.93 0.11 -17.22
CA TYR A 371 -8.63 0.32 -17.86
C TYR A 371 -8.30 1.81 -18.04
N HIS A 372 -7.08 2.17 -17.64
CA HIS A 372 -6.51 3.51 -17.73
C HIS A 372 -5.39 3.54 -18.79
N GLN A 373 -5.50 4.44 -19.77
CA GLN A 373 -4.48 4.67 -20.78
C GLN A 373 -3.73 5.98 -20.51
N SER A 374 -2.41 5.87 -20.36
CA SER A 374 -1.51 6.99 -20.11
C SER A 374 -0.20 6.86 -20.91
N ARG A 375 0.55 7.95 -21.00
CA ARG A 375 1.98 8.03 -21.34
C ARG A 375 2.50 9.45 -21.05
N TRP A 376 3.81 9.59 -20.90
CA TRP A 376 4.53 10.85 -21.02
C TRP A 376 4.91 11.06 -22.50
N ASN A 377 4.36 12.01 -23.24
CA ASN A 377 3.07 12.64 -23.06
C ASN A 377 2.16 12.28 -24.25
N TYR A 378 0.85 12.52 -24.12
CA TYR A 378 0.02 12.80 -25.29
C TYR A 378 0.25 14.24 -25.73
N ASN A 379 0.39 14.45 -27.03
CA ASN A 379 0.97 15.68 -27.57
C ASN A 379 0.02 16.88 -27.47
N ASP A 380 -1.27 16.68 -27.76
CA ASP A 380 -2.29 17.71 -27.89
C ASP A 380 -3.71 17.11 -27.83
N GLU A 381 -4.74 17.95 -27.92
CA GLU A 381 -6.15 17.51 -27.96
C GLU A 381 -6.46 16.55 -29.12
N ARG A 382 -5.77 16.69 -30.25
CA ARG A 382 -5.97 15.84 -31.43
C ARG A 382 -5.41 14.44 -31.20
N ASP A 383 -4.28 14.33 -30.54
CA ASP A 383 -3.70 13.05 -30.13
C ASP A 383 -4.63 12.31 -29.16
N VAL A 384 -5.17 13.03 -28.16
CA VAL A 384 -6.18 12.47 -27.23
C VAL A 384 -7.40 11.96 -28.00
N ALA A 385 -7.96 12.75 -28.91
CA ALA A 385 -9.10 12.34 -29.72
C ALA A 385 -8.78 11.12 -30.62
N THR A 386 -7.58 11.08 -31.21
CA THR A 386 -7.11 9.98 -32.06
C THR A 386 -6.97 8.69 -31.27
N VAL A 387 -6.35 8.74 -30.09
CA VAL A 387 -6.18 7.61 -29.19
C VAL A 387 -7.55 7.08 -28.74
N SER A 388 -8.44 7.96 -28.29
CA SER A 388 -9.81 7.63 -27.92
C SER A 388 -10.57 6.92 -29.06
N ALA A 389 -10.50 7.44 -30.28
CA ALA A 389 -11.14 6.84 -31.45
C ALA A 389 -10.52 5.48 -31.83
N LYS A 390 -9.21 5.30 -31.67
CA LYS A 390 -8.52 4.04 -31.99
C LYS A 390 -8.93 2.90 -31.06
N PHE A 391 -9.20 3.17 -29.78
CA PHE A 391 -9.78 2.16 -28.88
C PHE A 391 -11.13 1.64 -29.40
N ASP A 392 -11.99 2.54 -29.92
CA ASP A 392 -13.27 2.16 -30.51
C ASP A 392 -13.08 1.40 -31.84
N GLU A 393 -12.19 1.87 -32.72
CA GLU A 393 -11.86 1.22 -34.00
C GLU A 393 -11.42 -0.24 -33.82
N PHE A 394 -10.61 -0.51 -32.79
CA PHE A 394 -10.07 -1.84 -32.50
C PHE A 394 -10.90 -2.64 -31.48
N ASN A 395 -12.08 -2.14 -31.09
CA ASN A 395 -12.99 -2.79 -30.14
C ASN A 395 -12.30 -3.17 -28.82
N MET A 396 -11.51 -2.24 -28.29
CA MET A 396 -10.83 -2.36 -27.01
C MET A 396 -11.44 -1.37 -26.03
N PRO A 397 -11.95 -1.83 -24.88
CA PRO A 397 -12.54 -0.92 -23.91
C PRO A 397 -11.46 -0.12 -23.18
N MET A 398 -11.76 1.15 -22.89
CA MET A 398 -10.91 2.08 -22.15
C MET A 398 -11.79 3.10 -21.46
N ASP A 399 -11.51 3.36 -20.18
CA ASP A 399 -12.31 4.24 -19.33
C ASP A 399 -11.67 5.60 -19.10
N THR A 400 -10.34 5.66 -19.04
CA THR A 400 -9.66 6.89 -18.62
C THR A 400 -8.47 7.22 -19.51
N MET A 401 -8.47 8.44 -20.03
CA MET A 401 -7.31 9.09 -20.65
C MET A 401 -6.55 9.91 -19.62
N TRP A 402 -5.22 9.94 -19.71
CA TRP A 402 -4.36 10.65 -18.77
C TRP A 402 -3.52 11.69 -19.48
N LEU A 403 -3.36 12.85 -18.86
CA LEU A 403 -2.44 13.89 -19.30
C LEU A 403 -1.37 14.13 -18.24
N ASP A 404 -0.15 13.78 -18.63
CA ASP A 404 1.08 14.00 -17.88
C ASP A 404 1.60 15.44 -18.13
N ILE A 405 2.71 15.85 -17.50
CA ILE A 405 3.11 17.24 -17.24
C ILE A 405 3.14 18.17 -18.48
N GLU A 406 3.32 17.65 -19.70
CA GLU A 406 3.35 18.48 -20.93
C GLU A 406 2.01 19.11 -21.34
N TYR A 407 0.90 18.81 -20.64
CA TYR A 407 -0.38 19.51 -20.87
C TYR A 407 -0.40 20.93 -20.30
N THR A 408 0.46 21.20 -19.33
CA THR A 408 0.50 22.47 -18.60
C THR A 408 1.23 23.57 -19.39
N ASP A 409 0.94 24.85 -19.09
CA ASP A 409 1.74 25.97 -19.61
C ASP A 409 3.09 26.03 -18.86
N GLY A 410 4.10 25.38 -19.43
CA GLY A 410 5.47 25.44 -18.92
C GLY A 410 5.63 24.90 -17.50
N LYS A 411 4.89 23.84 -17.15
CA LYS A 411 4.87 23.20 -15.82
C LYS A 411 4.32 24.10 -14.71
N ARG A 412 3.39 25.00 -15.08
CA ARG A 412 2.54 25.72 -14.14
C ARG A 412 1.26 24.92 -13.95
N TYR A 413 1.06 24.30 -12.79
CA TYR A 413 -0.16 23.56 -12.50
C TYR A 413 -1.40 24.47 -12.48
N PHE A 414 -2.61 23.88 -12.58
CA PHE A 414 -3.87 24.63 -12.77
C PHE A 414 -3.92 25.50 -14.04
N THR A 415 -3.07 25.20 -15.03
CA THR A 415 -3.04 25.86 -16.35
C THR A 415 -3.01 24.82 -17.47
N TRP A 416 -3.15 25.30 -18.71
CA TRP A 416 -3.12 24.49 -19.93
C TRP A 416 -2.22 25.18 -20.97
N ASP A 417 -1.38 24.41 -21.67
CA ASP A 417 -0.67 24.90 -22.84
C ASP A 417 -1.70 25.27 -23.92
N LYS A 418 -1.83 26.57 -24.21
CA LYS A 418 -2.88 27.08 -25.10
C LYS A 418 -2.66 26.75 -26.58
N PHE A 419 -1.49 26.27 -26.97
CA PHE A 419 -1.23 25.82 -28.34
C PHE A 419 -1.61 24.35 -28.52
N LYS A 420 -1.31 23.52 -27.53
CA LYS A 420 -1.61 22.07 -27.55
C LYS A 420 -3.03 21.74 -27.09
N PHE A 421 -3.53 22.50 -26.12
CA PHE A 421 -4.83 22.30 -25.47
C PHE A 421 -5.67 23.60 -25.42
N PRO A 422 -6.03 24.17 -26.59
CA PRO A 422 -6.78 25.43 -26.66
C PRO A 422 -8.24 25.35 -26.18
N ASP A 423 -8.88 24.18 -26.20
CA ASP A 423 -10.28 23.95 -25.81
C ASP A 423 -10.43 22.66 -24.96
N SER A 424 -9.82 22.68 -23.78
CA SER A 424 -9.83 21.56 -22.84
C SER A 424 -11.23 21.10 -22.44
N LEU A 425 -12.21 22.02 -22.39
CA LEU A 425 -13.61 21.69 -22.06
C LEU A 425 -14.26 20.86 -23.17
N ALA A 426 -14.05 21.20 -24.43
CA ALA A 426 -14.53 20.39 -25.55
C ALA A 426 -13.86 19.02 -25.57
N MET A 427 -12.54 18.94 -25.31
CA MET A 427 -11.83 17.66 -25.20
C MET A 427 -12.41 16.77 -24.10
N VAL A 428 -12.62 17.32 -22.90
CA VAL A 428 -13.24 16.59 -21.78
C VAL A 428 -14.64 16.11 -22.16
N LYS A 429 -15.47 16.98 -22.75
CA LYS A 429 -16.81 16.61 -23.20
C LYS A 429 -16.79 15.48 -24.23
N ASN A 430 -15.87 15.52 -25.20
CA ASN A 430 -15.74 14.47 -26.21
C ASN A 430 -15.40 13.10 -25.61
N LEU A 431 -14.67 13.07 -24.48
CA LEU A 431 -14.42 11.84 -23.73
C LEU A 431 -15.65 11.40 -22.94
N THR A 432 -16.27 12.32 -22.19
CA THR A 432 -17.40 11.98 -21.31
C THR A 432 -18.67 11.59 -22.06
N ASP A 433 -18.92 12.14 -23.26
CA ASP A 433 -20.00 11.69 -24.16
C ASP A 433 -19.87 10.21 -24.57
N LEU A 434 -18.65 9.65 -24.54
CA LEU A 434 -18.36 8.24 -24.82
C LEU A 434 -18.32 7.38 -23.55
N GLY A 435 -18.65 7.96 -22.39
CA GLY A 435 -18.54 7.32 -21.08
C GLY A 435 -17.09 7.14 -20.62
N ARG A 436 -16.15 7.99 -21.08
CA ARG A 436 -14.74 8.01 -20.66
C ARG A 436 -14.46 9.19 -19.72
N HIS A 437 -13.31 9.16 -19.07
CA HIS A 437 -12.85 10.17 -18.11
C HIS A 437 -11.48 10.71 -18.53
N LEU A 438 -11.14 11.86 -17.96
CA LEU A 438 -9.81 12.46 -18.06
C LEU A 438 -9.19 12.54 -16.67
N VAL A 439 -7.92 12.15 -16.56
CA VAL A 439 -7.08 12.43 -15.39
C VAL A 439 -5.97 13.39 -15.81
N VAL A 440 -5.72 14.41 -14.99
CA VAL A 440 -4.62 15.36 -15.20
C VAL A 440 -3.67 15.37 -14.00
N ILE A 441 -2.38 15.51 -14.26
CA ILE A 441 -1.35 15.58 -13.22
C ILE A 441 -1.29 16.97 -12.57
N ILE A 442 -1.12 17.00 -11.25
CA ILE A 442 -0.87 18.19 -10.42
C ILE A 442 0.10 17.83 -9.30
N ASP A 443 1.31 18.37 -9.35
CA ASP A 443 2.39 18.06 -8.40
C ASP A 443 2.58 19.20 -7.39
N PRO A 444 3.27 18.94 -6.27
CA PRO A 444 3.39 19.92 -5.19
C PRO A 444 4.54 20.91 -5.35
N HIS A 445 5.21 20.99 -6.50
CA HIS A 445 6.27 21.97 -6.75
C HIS A 445 5.74 23.12 -7.62
N ILE A 446 5.86 24.36 -7.14
CA ILE A 446 5.28 25.53 -7.78
C ILE A 446 6.39 26.32 -8.46
N LYS A 447 6.31 26.43 -9.79
CA LYS A 447 7.24 27.23 -10.60
C LYS A 447 7.38 28.65 -10.02
N ARG A 448 8.61 29.10 -9.78
CA ARG A 448 8.90 30.48 -9.36
C ARG A 448 8.84 31.39 -10.59
N ASP A 449 7.69 32.02 -10.78
CA ASP A 449 7.40 32.91 -11.91
C ASP A 449 6.38 33.98 -11.50
N ASN A 450 6.77 35.25 -11.61
CA ASN A 450 5.93 36.40 -11.26
C ASN A 450 4.68 36.55 -12.15
N ALA A 451 4.61 35.85 -13.29
CA ALA A 451 3.41 35.78 -14.11
C ALA A 451 2.44 34.65 -13.70
N TYR A 452 2.76 33.86 -12.68
CA TYR A 452 1.95 32.72 -12.24
C TYR A 452 1.21 33.04 -10.94
N PHE A 453 -0.12 33.06 -11.01
CA PHE A 453 -0.98 33.43 -9.88
C PHE A 453 -0.67 32.60 -8.61
N PHE A 454 -0.48 31.29 -8.75
CA PHE A 454 -0.29 30.41 -7.61
C PHE A 454 1.00 30.76 -6.87
N HIS A 455 2.07 31.04 -7.63
CA HIS A 455 3.35 31.44 -7.06
C HIS A 455 3.23 32.76 -6.30
N ASN A 456 2.62 33.77 -6.94
CA ASN A 456 2.43 35.08 -6.34
C ASN A 456 1.62 34.99 -5.04
N ASP A 457 0.49 34.29 -5.06
CA ASP A 457 -0.36 34.10 -3.88
C ASP A 457 0.42 33.39 -2.75
N CYS A 458 1.20 32.35 -3.07
CA CYS A 458 1.99 31.63 -2.07
C CYS A 458 3.13 32.47 -1.48
N THR A 459 3.83 33.27 -2.28
CA THR A 459 4.88 34.15 -1.80
C THR A 459 4.32 35.29 -0.96
N GLU A 460 3.24 35.94 -1.41
CA GLU A 460 2.60 37.04 -0.69
C GLU A 460 2.05 36.61 0.68
N GLN A 461 1.50 35.41 0.76
CA GLN A 461 0.89 34.88 1.98
C GLN A 461 1.83 34.02 2.84
N GLY A 462 3.07 33.79 2.38
CA GLY A 462 4.07 32.99 3.10
C GLY A 462 3.69 31.51 3.23
N TYR A 463 3.13 30.92 2.17
CA TYR A 463 2.62 29.53 2.15
C TYR A 463 3.66 28.46 1.84
N TYR A 464 4.88 28.84 1.48
CA TYR A 464 5.95 27.89 1.18
C TYR A 464 6.66 27.38 2.43
N ILE A 465 7.20 26.16 2.33
CA ILE A 465 8.19 25.61 3.26
C ILE A 465 9.35 26.60 3.38
N LYS A 466 9.89 26.74 4.59
CA LYS A 466 10.96 27.71 4.87
C LYS A 466 12.30 27.01 5.02
N THR A 467 13.35 27.72 4.62
CA THR A 467 14.71 27.47 5.10
C THR A 467 14.82 27.88 6.57
N ARG A 468 15.88 27.43 7.26
CA ARG A 468 16.15 27.81 8.66
C ARG A 468 16.27 29.32 8.88
N ASP A 469 16.74 30.06 7.88
CA ASP A 469 16.84 31.53 7.93
C ASP A 469 15.49 32.24 7.70
N GLY A 470 14.40 31.47 7.51
CA GLY A 470 13.05 31.98 7.34
C GLY A 470 12.67 32.35 5.90
N ASN A 471 13.56 32.14 4.92
CA ASN A 471 13.28 32.38 3.51
C ASN A 471 12.47 31.24 2.89
N ASP A 472 11.64 31.53 1.89
CA ASP A 472 10.99 30.49 1.07
C ASP A 472 12.01 29.53 0.49
N TYR A 473 11.82 28.23 0.69
CA TYR A 473 12.70 27.22 0.11
C TYR A 473 12.60 27.22 -1.42
N GLU A 474 13.76 27.20 -2.08
CA GLU A 474 13.90 27.09 -3.52
C GLU A 474 14.68 25.82 -3.86
N GLY A 475 14.07 24.97 -4.67
CA GLY A 475 14.69 23.78 -5.25
C GLY A 475 14.49 23.74 -6.77
N TRP A 476 14.93 22.66 -7.39
CA TRP A 476 14.75 22.40 -8.82
C TRP A 476 13.87 21.17 -9.02
N CYS A 477 12.90 21.29 -9.91
CA CYS A 477 12.07 20.17 -10.38
C CYS A 477 11.70 20.39 -11.86
N TRP A 478 10.60 19.79 -12.36
CA TRP A 478 10.18 19.92 -13.75
C TRP A 478 10.11 21.35 -14.32
N PRO A 479 9.62 22.37 -13.60
CA PRO A 479 9.59 23.74 -14.11
C PRO A 479 10.93 24.48 -14.01
N GLY A 480 12.02 23.82 -13.60
CA GLY A 480 13.25 24.46 -13.16
C GLY A 480 13.13 24.91 -11.71
N SER A 481 13.48 26.17 -11.43
CA SER A 481 13.35 26.78 -10.09
C SER A 481 11.90 26.73 -9.59
N ALA A 482 11.71 26.14 -8.41
CA ALA A 482 10.41 25.86 -7.80
C ALA A 482 10.43 26.01 -6.27
N SER A 483 9.27 26.29 -5.70
CA SER A 483 9.02 26.30 -4.25
C SER A 483 7.88 25.34 -3.89
N TYR A 484 7.88 24.85 -2.66
CA TYR A 484 7.01 23.75 -2.22
C TYR A 484 6.03 24.26 -1.16
N PRO A 485 4.70 24.19 -1.39
CA PRO A 485 3.71 24.62 -0.41
C PRO A 485 3.81 23.78 0.86
N ASP A 486 3.70 24.43 2.02
CA ASP A 486 3.75 23.72 3.28
C ASP A 486 2.38 23.14 3.63
N PHE A 487 2.11 21.92 3.15
CA PHE A 487 0.84 21.24 3.39
C PHE A 487 0.59 20.85 4.85
N PHE A 488 1.55 21.01 5.77
CA PHE A 488 1.27 20.85 7.20
C PHE A 488 0.45 22.01 7.77
N ASN A 489 0.55 23.19 7.16
CA ASN A 489 -0.29 24.32 7.50
C ASN A 489 -1.74 24.11 6.99
N PRO A 490 -2.75 24.05 7.87
CA PRO A 490 -4.14 23.87 7.44
C PRO A 490 -4.64 25.00 6.54
N VAL A 491 -4.12 26.22 6.67
CA VAL A 491 -4.46 27.36 5.79
C VAL A 491 -3.97 27.12 4.37
N VAL A 492 -2.78 26.55 4.21
CA VAL A 492 -2.22 26.21 2.88
C VAL A 492 -3.02 25.09 2.24
N ARG A 493 -3.41 24.05 2.99
CA ARG A 493 -4.28 22.99 2.47
C ARG A 493 -5.64 23.52 2.02
N GLU A 494 -6.24 24.42 2.79
CA GLU A 494 -7.52 25.04 2.45
C GLU A 494 -7.40 25.94 1.20
N TYR A 495 -6.34 26.73 1.10
CA TYR A 495 -6.04 27.51 -0.09
C TYR A 495 -5.85 26.61 -1.31
N TYR A 496 -5.02 25.56 -1.22
CA TYR A 496 -4.79 24.58 -2.28
C TYR A 496 -6.09 23.90 -2.71
N ALA A 497 -6.90 23.45 -1.74
CA ALA A 497 -8.21 22.85 -2.00
C ALA A 497 -9.15 23.80 -2.76
N SER A 498 -9.16 25.09 -2.42
CA SER A 498 -9.99 26.09 -3.12
C SER A 498 -9.63 26.27 -4.59
N GLN A 499 -8.41 25.94 -5.02
CA GLN A 499 -7.98 26.07 -6.42
C GLN A 499 -8.67 25.06 -7.35
N TYR A 500 -9.25 23.99 -6.79
CA TYR A 500 -10.01 22.99 -7.55
C TYR A 500 -11.46 23.40 -7.81
N GLU A 501 -11.96 24.46 -7.18
CA GLU A 501 -13.30 24.96 -7.43
C GLU A 501 -13.45 25.37 -8.90
N LEU A 502 -14.56 24.99 -9.55
CA LEU A 502 -14.81 25.32 -10.97
C LEU A 502 -14.88 26.83 -11.24
N SER A 503 -15.08 27.65 -10.20
CA SER A 503 -15.02 29.10 -10.26
C SER A 503 -13.59 29.63 -10.47
N LYS A 504 -12.57 28.86 -10.07
CA LYS A 504 -11.13 29.17 -10.25
C LYS A 504 -10.54 28.35 -11.39
N PHE A 505 -10.72 27.03 -11.38
CA PHE A 505 -10.25 26.14 -12.44
C PHE A 505 -11.31 25.93 -13.52
N LYS A 506 -11.66 27.00 -14.25
CA LYS A 506 -12.77 27.04 -15.22
C LYS A 506 -12.59 26.17 -16.46
N THR A 507 -11.39 25.62 -16.67
CA THR A 507 -11.02 24.86 -17.86
C THR A 507 -11.14 23.33 -17.67
N VAL A 508 -11.72 22.90 -16.55
CA VAL A 508 -12.06 21.49 -16.26
C VAL A 508 -13.54 21.35 -15.88
N THR A 509 -14.03 20.11 -15.81
CA THR A 509 -15.36 19.78 -15.29
C THR A 509 -15.24 18.92 -14.02
N ALA A 510 -16.37 18.65 -13.35
CA ALA A 510 -16.42 17.75 -12.19
C ALA A 510 -15.98 16.31 -12.53
N ASP A 511 -16.02 15.91 -13.81
CA ASP A 511 -15.64 14.57 -14.26
C ASP A 511 -14.13 14.41 -14.49
N VAL A 512 -13.33 15.49 -14.43
CA VAL A 512 -11.87 15.42 -14.52
C VAL A 512 -11.29 15.00 -13.17
N MET A 513 -10.46 13.97 -13.14
CA MET A 513 -9.86 13.44 -11.91
C MET A 513 -8.35 13.68 -11.87
N LEU A 514 -7.70 13.33 -10.76
CA LEU A 514 -6.38 13.89 -10.45
C LEU A 514 -5.31 12.82 -10.27
N TRP A 515 -4.10 13.21 -10.61
CA TRP A 515 -2.87 12.48 -10.34
C TRP A 515 -1.93 13.42 -9.58
N ASN A 516 -1.54 13.04 -8.37
CA ASN A 516 -0.50 13.70 -7.59
C ASN A 516 0.79 12.91 -7.71
N ASP A 517 1.79 13.49 -8.38
CA ASP A 517 3.12 12.92 -8.51
C ASP A 517 4.14 13.80 -7.80
N MET A 518 5.39 13.33 -7.75
CA MET A 518 6.54 14.09 -7.24
C MET A 518 6.36 14.59 -5.80
N ASN A 519 5.52 13.92 -5.01
CA ASN A 519 5.01 14.37 -3.73
C ASN A 519 5.68 13.73 -2.52
N GLU A 520 6.89 13.19 -2.70
CA GLU A 520 7.74 12.71 -1.62
C GLU A 520 8.14 13.79 -0.59
N PRO A 521 8.55 15.03 -0.95
CA PRO A 521 8.62 15.70 -2.26
C PRO A 521 9.89 15.37 -3.07
N SER A 522 9.75 15.26 -4.39
CA SER A 522 10.91 15.16 -5.29
C SER A 522 11.55 16.53 -5.53
N VAL A 523 12.86 16.61 -5.31
CA VAL A 523 13.70 17.81 -5.47
C VAL A 523 14.98 17.39 -6.21
N PHE A 524 15.10 17.70 -7.50
CA PHE A 524 16.18 17.18 -8.36
C PHE A 524 17.58 17.56 -7.90
N ASN A 525 17.71 18.73 -7.29
CA ASN A 525 18.98 19.22 -6.75
C ASN A 525 19.06 19.08 -5.22
N GLY A 526 18.17 18.31 -4.59
CA GLY A 526 18.17 18.07 -3.15
C GLY A 526 18.97 16.82 -2.76
N PRO A 527 19.30 16.64 -1.47
CA PRO A 527 19.92 15.41 -1.01
C PRO A 527 18.98 14.23 -1.30
N GLU A 528 19.52 13.16 -1.88
CA GLU A 528 18.75 11.95 -2.19
C GLU A 528 17.52 12.21 -3.09
N VAL A 529 17.54 13.31 -3.86
CA VAL A 529 16.40 13.75 -4.71
C VAL A 529 15.17 14.18 -3.89
N THR A 530 15.36 14.63 -2.64
CA THR A 530 14.27 15.16 -1.80
C THR A 530 14.66 16.42 -1.03
N ALA A 531 13.74 16.97 -0.24
CA ALA A 531 13.94 18.20 0.52
C ALA A 531 15.01 18.03 1.63
N PRO A 532 15.87 19.06 1.85
CA PRO A 532 16.79 19.08 2.98
C PRO A 532 16.10 18.84 4.33
N LYS A 533 16.78 18.13 5.23
CA LYS A 533 16.21 17.71 6.51
C LYS A 533 15.90 18.84 7.48
N ASP A 534 16.64 19.95 7.41
CA ASP A 534 16.53 21.11 8.30
C ASP A 534 15.64 22.23 7.73
N LEU A 535 14.87 21.95 6.67
CA LEU A 535 13.77 22.84 6.29
C LEU A 535 12.71 22.88 7.39
N VAL A 536 12.06 24.04 7.53
CA VAL A 536 11.11 24.32 8.60
C VAL A 536 9.69 24.35 8.04
N HIS A 537 8.84 23.54 8.66
CA HIS A 537 7.41 23.44 8.40
C HIS A 537 6.58 24.12 9.51
N PHE A 538 5.29 24.26 9.25
CA PHE A 538 4.27 24.74 10.17
C PHE A 538 4.37 24.06 11.53
N GLY A 539 4.29 24.86 12.60
CA GLY A 539 4.53 24.38 13.97
C GLY A 539 6.00 24.34 14.38
N ASN A 540 6.91 24.85 13.52
CA ASN A 540 8.36 24.84 13.74
C ASN A 540 8.93 23.41 13.85
N TRP A 541 8.39 22.51 13.02
CA TRP A 541 8.90 21.15 12.83
C TRP A 541 9.92 21.12 11.70
N GLU A 542 10.95 20.28 11.83
CA GLU A 542 11.91 20.08 10.75
C GLU A 542 11.33 19.12 9.70
N HIS A 543 11.81 19.19 8.47
CA HIS A 543 11.44 18.25 7.44
C HIS A 543 11.73 16.80 7.85
N ARG A 544 12.82 16.56 8.60
CA ARG A 544 13.11 15.22 9.16
C ARG A 544 12.01 14.64 10.03
N ASP A 545 11.25 15.49 10.72
CA ASP A 545 10.18 15.07 11.65
C ASP A 545 8.94 14.56 10.90
N VAL A 546 8.73 15.08 9.68
CA VAL A 546 7.45 14.98 8.98
C VAL A 546 7.57 14.46 7.55
N HIS A 547 8.78 14.13 7.07
CA HIS A 547 9.08 13.82 5.68
C HIS A 547 8.10 12.79 5.07
N ASN A 548 7.93 11.61 5.70
CA ASN A 548 7.07 10.57 5.14
C ASN A 548 5.58 10.95 5.12
N LEU A 549 5.16 12.01 5.84
CA LEU A 549 3.79 12.52 5.80
C LEU A 549 3.56 13.58 4.71
N TYR A 550 4.59 14.15 4.08
CA TYR A 550 4.39 15.28 3.16
C TYR A 550 3.42 14.92 2.01
N GLY A 551 3.62 13.77 1.37
CA GLY A 551 2.70 13.24 0.35
C GLY A 551 1.29 13.02 0.88
N HIS A 552 1.15 12.47 2.09
CA HIS A 552 -0.15 12.31 2.76
C HIS A 552 -0.90 13.66 2.90
N MET A 553 -0.19 14.71 3.31
CA MET A 553 -0.77 16.04 3.49
C MET A 553 -1.17 16.70 2.17
N HIS A 554 -0.40 16.47 1.10
CA HIS A 554 -0.74 16.91 -0.25
C HIS A 554 -2.04 16.25 -0.76
N ILE A 555 -2.15 14.93 -0.61
CA ILE A 555 -3.35 14.16 -1.00
C ILE A 555 -4.59 14.68 -0.26
N MET A 556 -4.49 14.94 1.05
CA MET A 556 -5.60 15.49 1.83
C MET A 556 -6.08 16.83 1.27
N GLY A 557 -5.17 17.69 0.82
CA GLY A 557 -5.50 18.96 0.16
C GLY A 557 -6.24 18.74 -1.18
N THR A 558 -5.74 17.84 -2.03
CA THR A 558 -6.38 17.47 -3.30
C THR A 558 -7.78 16.88 -3.07
N PHE A 559 -7.93 15.95 -2.12
CA PHE A 559 -9.21 15.32 -1.78
C PHE A 559 -10.23 16.34 -1.28
N ALA A 560 -9.83 17.25 -0.38
CA ALA A 560 -10.68 18.33 0.08
C ALA A 560 -11.10 19.26 -1.07
N GLY A 561 -10.20 19.54 -2.01
CA GLY A 561 -10.50 20.34 -3.20
C GLY A 561 -11.54 19.68 -4.11
N LEU A 562 -11.44 18.37 -4.31
CA LEU A 562 -12.41 17.61 -5.10
C LEU A 562 -13.80 17.58 -4.46
N LEU A 563 -13.89 17.48 -3.13
CA LEU A 563 -15.16 17.59 -2.41
C LEU A 563 -15.76 19.00 -2.45
N LYS A 564 -14.94 20.06 -2.46
CA LYS A 564 -15.41 21.43 -2.69
C LYS A 564 -15.95 21.61 -4.12
N ARG A 565 -15.31 20.95 -5.09
CA ARG A 565 -15.69 20.99 -6.50
C ARG A 565 -17.05 20.33 -6.75
N ASP A 566 -17.26 19.13 -6.22
CA ASP A 566 -18.57 18.47 -6.18
C ASP A 566 -18.70 17.58 -4.93
N PRO A 567 -19.46 17.99 -3.91
CA PRO A 567 -19.59 17.24 -2.67
C PRO A 567 -20.39 15.94 -2.84
N ASN A 568 -21.09 15.75 -3.96
CA ASN A 568 -21.89 14.55 -4.21
C ASN A 568 -21.12 13.46 -4.95
N GLN A 569 -19.96 13.77 -5.52
CA GLN A 569 -19.16 12.83 -6.32
C GLN A 569 -17.94 12.33 -5.55
N ARG A 570 -17.70 11.01 -5.60
CA ARG A 570 -16.55 10.39 -4.91
C ARG A 570 -15.24 10.75 -5.64
N PRO A 571 -14.21 11.30 -5.00
CA PRO A 571 -12.95 11.61 -5.67
C PRO A 571 -12.24 10.38 -6.26
N PHE A 572 -11.48 10.59 -7.34
CA PHE A 572 -10.40 9.69 -7.75
C PHE A 572 -9.09 10.47 -7.78
N ILE A 573 -8.11 9.98 -7.02
CA ILE A 573 -6.75 10.51 -6.95
C ILE A 573 -5.82 9.31 -7.08
N LEU A 574 -4.84 9.41 -7.98
CA LEU A 574 -3.65 8.55 -7.95
C LEU A 574 -2.52 9.32 -7.27
N THR A 575 -1.79 8.70 -6.35
CA THR A 575 -0.62 9.29 -5.69
C THR A 575 0.60 8.40 -5.80
N ARG A 576 1.79 9.01 -5.89
CA ARG A 576 3.06 8.29 -5.82
C ARG A 576 3.45 8.08 -4.36
N SER A 577 3.76 9.19 -3.69
CA SER A 577 4.11 9.17 -2.28
C SER A 577 2.88 8.96 -1.41
N HIS A 578 3.06 8.15 -0.38
CA HIS A 578 1.99 7.80 0.55
C HIS A 578 2.55 7.37 1.92
N PHE A 579 1.67 7.45 2.91
CA PHE A 579 1.90 7.01 4.29
C PHE A 579 0.69 6.23 4.83
N ALA A 580 0.83 5.62 6.01
CA ALA A 580 -0.29 5.08 6.79
C ALA A 580 -1.46 6.09 6.87
N GLY A 581 -2.63 5.68 6.40
CA GLY A 581 -3.84 6.51 6.36
C GLY A 581 -4.15 7.14 4.99
N SER A 582 -3.20 7.18 4.05
CA SER A 582 -3.47 7.77 2.72
C SER A 582 -4.41 6.91 1.87
N GLN A 583 -4.59 5.63 2.22
CA GLN A 583 -5.53 4.72 1.55
C GLN A 583 -6.97 5.23 1.65
N ARG A 584 -7.28 6.15 2.57
CA ARG A 584 -8.60 6.76 2.68
C ARG A 584 -8.94 7.65 1.47
N TYR A 585 -7.95 8.10 0.71
CA TYR A 585 -8.10 9.21 -0.22
C TYR A 585 -7.68 8.89 -1.66
N ALA A 586 -6.75 7.95 -1.85
CA ALA A 586 -6.10 7.75 -3.15
C ALA A 586 -5.79 6.28 -3.45
N ALA A 587 -5.72 5.99 -4.75
CA ALA A 587 -5.02 4.84 -5.31
C ALA A 587 -3.51 5.12 -5.35
N ILE A 588 -2.70 4.06 -5.39
CA ILE A 588 -1.25 4.16 -5.58
C ILE A 588 -0.80 3.33 -6.79
N TRP A 589 0.39 3.63 -7.30
CA TRP A 589 1.13 2.74 -8.18
C TRP A 589 2.59 2.64 -7.73
N THR A 590 3.28 1.59 -8.16
CA THR A 590 4.65 1.28 -7.70
C THR A 590 5.76 2.15 -8.34
N GLY A 591 5.42 3.38 -8.72
CA GLY A 591 6.32 4.33 -9.40
C GLY A 591 6.92 3.84 -10.71
N ASP A 592 8.13 4.32 -11.00
CA ASP A 592 8.75 4.27 -12.32
C ASP A 592 9.49 2.95 -12.56
N ASN A 593 8.71 1.89 -12.83
CA ASN A 593 9.21 0.55 -13.09
C ASN A 593 9.88 0.38 -14.47
N LEU A 594 10.66 -0.69 -14.65
CA LEU A 594 11.30 -1.01 -15.94
C LEU A 594 10.43 -1.94 -16.80
N ALA A 595 10.57 -1.84 -18.13
CA ALA A 595 9.99 -2.73 -19.12
C ALA A 595 10.75 -4.07 -19.24
N ASP A 596 10.85 -4.80 -18.13
CA ASP A 596 11.43 -6.14 -18.05
C ASP A 596 10.57 -7.17 -17.26
N TRP A 597 10.93 -8.45 -17.38
CA TRP A 597 10.23 -9.55 -16.72
C TRP A 597 10.35 -9.55 -15.20
N ALA A 598 11.41 -8.98 -14.63
CA ALA A 598 11.62 -8.95 -13.20
C ALA A 598 10.70 -7.92 -12.52
N HIS A 599 10.53 -6.74 -13.12
CA HIS A 599 9.54 -5.75 -12.68
C HIS A 599 8.11 -6.25 -12.88
N LEU A 600 7.82 -7.01 -13.95
CA LEU A 600 6.53 -7.70 -14.08
C LEU A 600 6.27 -8.63 -12.88
N GLN A 601 7.27 -9.42 -12.45
CA GLN A 601 7.12 -10.30 -11.29
C GLN A 601 6.92 -9.52 -9.98
N HIS A 602 7.69 -8.44 -9.79
CA HIS A 602 7.60 -7.63 -8.58
C HIS A 602 6.31 -6.82 -8.49
N SER A 603 5.61 -6.56 -9.61
CA SER A 603 4.30 -5.90 -9.55
C SER A 603 3.29 -6.60 -8.63
N ILE A 604 3.23 -7.94 -8.65
CA ILE A 604 2.37 -8.71 -7.73
C ILE A 604 2.88 -8.63 -6.30
N LYS A 605 4.19 -8.83 -6.10
CA LYS A 605 4.81 -8.87 -4.76
C LYS A 605 4.56 -7.55 -4.02
N MET A 606 4.83 -6.43 -4.68
CA MET A 606 4.63 -5.08 -4.15
C MET A 606 3.14 -4.78 -3.91
N CYS A 607 2.26 -5.11 -4.85
CA CYS A 607 0.82 -4.89 -4.63
C CYS A 607 0.28 -5.75 -3.46
N LEU A 608 0.83 -6.93 -3.20
CA LEU A 608 0.46 -7.77 -2.06
C LEU A 608 0.93 -7.18 -0.73
N THR A 609 2.15 -6.65 -0.65
CA THR A 609 2.65 -5.98 0.57
C THR A 609 1.84 -4.72 0.87
N GLU A 610 1.51 -3.93 -0.15
CA GLU A 610 0.63 -2.77 -0.02
C GLU A 610 -0.79 -3.13 0.42
N ALA A 611 -1.36 -4.18 -0.16
CA ALA A 611 -2.72 -4.61 0.16
C ALA A 611 -2.87 -5.01 1.63
N VAL A 612 -1.90 -5.74 2.20
CA VAL A 612 -1.92 -6.10 3.63
C VAL A 612 -1.59 -4.92 4.54
N ALA A 613 -0.86 -3.92 4.03
CA ALA A 613 -0.60 -2.64 4.70
C ALA A 613 -1.76 -1.63 4.56
N GLY A 614 -2.93 -2.06 4.08
CA GLY A 614 -4.15 -1.24 3.97
C GLY A 614 -4.37 -0.57 2.61
N PHE A 615 -3.37 -0.53 1.74
CA PHE A 615 -3.45 0.03 0.38
C PHE A 615 -3.86 -1.02 -0.65
N SER A 616 -5.11 -1.47 -0.56
CA SER A 616 -5.66 -2.40 -1.56
C SER A 616 -5.86 -1.80 -2.94
N PHE A 617 -5.84 -0.47 -3.12
CA PHE A 617 -5.98 0.15 -4.44
C PHE A 617 -4.63 0.43 -5.09
N CYS A 618 -3.86 -0.63 -5.31
CA CYS A 618 -2.49 -0.58 -5.84
C CYS A 618 -2.38 -1.21 -7.24
N GLY A 619 -1.40 -0.76 -8.02
CA GLY A 619 -1.07 -1.28 -9.35
C GLY A 619 0.36 -0.96 -9.75
N ALA A 620 0.77 -1.41 -10.93
CA ALA A 620 2.06 -1.06 -11.53
C ALA A 620 1.85 -0.68 -13.00
N ASP A 621 2.75 0.13 -13.55
CA ASP A 621 2.61 0.58 -14.93
C ASP A 621 2.77 -0.58 -15.91
N VAL A 622 1.69 -0.83 -16.66
CA VAL A 622 1.57 -1.94 -17.60
C VAL A 622 2.49 -1.69 -18.79
N GLY A 623 3.41 -2.62 -19.00
CA GLY A 623 4.48 -2.57 -20.01
C GLY A 623 5.78 -1.95 -19.53
N GLY A 624 5.86 -1.49 -18.27
CA GLY A 624 7.05 -0.88 -17.66
C GLY A 624 7.30 0.55 -18.11
N PHE A 625 7.41 1.49 -17.16
CA PHE A 625 7.59 2.92 -17.45
C PHE A 625 8.82 3.19 -18.32
N PHE A 626 10.00 2.74 -17.91
CA PHE A 626 11.24 2.86 -18.67
C PHE A 626 11.46 1.73 -19.67
N GLY A 627 12.05 2.04 -20.81
CA GLY A 627 12.39 1.05 -21.85
C GLY A 627 11.23 0.71 -22.78
N ASN A 628 11.49 -0.20 -23.73
CA ASN A 628 10.51 -0.62 -24.73
C ASN A 628 10.25 -2.12 -24.58
N PRO A 629 9.08 -2.55 -24.08
CA PRO A 629 8.78 -3.97 -23.91
C PRO A 629 8.65 -4.65 -25.27
N GLU A 630 9.20 -5.85 -25.38
CA GLU A 630 8.90 -6.77 -26.49
C GLU A 630 7.41 -7.16 -26.46
N ALA A 631 6.87 -7.60 -27.61
CA ALA A 631 5.44 -7.90 -27.75
C ALA A 631 4.93 -8.92 -26.71
N GLU A 632 5.67 -10.02 -26.49
CA GLU A 632 5.29 -11.04 -25.50
C GLU A 632 5.25 -10.46 -24.08
N LEU A 633 6.23 -9.63 -23.73
CA LEU A 633 6.29 -9.02 -22.41
C LEU A 633 5.12 -8.05 -22.21
N LEU A 634 4.78 -7.24 -23.22
CA LEU A 634 3.60 -6.38 -23.17
C LEU A 634 2.30 -7.19 -23.01
N GLU A 635 2.13 -8.26 -23.79
CA GLU A 635 0.98 -9.18 -23.68
C GLU A 635 0.82 -9.71 -22.26
N ARG A 636 1.91 -10.21 -21.66
CA ARG A 636 1.89 -10.73 -20.29
C ARG A 636 1.65 -9.64 -19.25
N TRP A 637 2.12 -8.42 -19.48
CA TRP A 637 1.83 -7.29 -18.62
C TRP A 637 0.34 -6.94 -18.58
N TYR A 638 -0.33 -6.93 -19.73
CA TYR A 638 -1.79 -6.74 -19.77
C TYR A 638 -2.51 -7.89 -19.03
N GLN A 639 -2.06 -9.13 -19.20
CA GLN A 639 -2.66 -10.29 -18.53
C GLN A 639 -2.47 -10.28 -17.01
N THR A 640 -1.35 -9.77 -16.51
CA THR A 640 -1.13 -9.54 -15.08
C THR A 640 -1.93 -8.33 -14.58
N GLY A 641 -1.86 -7.20 -15.28
CA GLY A 641 -2.46 -5.93 -14.87
C GLY A 641 -3.99 -6.00 -14.70
N ILE A 642 -4.68 -6.82 -15.50
CA ILE A 642 -6.14 -7.00 -15.34
C ILE A 642 -6.54 -7.63 -14.00
N PHE A 643 -5.59 -8.23 -13.26
CA PHE A 643 -5.79 -8.79 -11.93
C PHE A 643 -5.16 -7.97 -10.81
N LEU A 644 -4.60 -6.79 -11.12
CA LEU A 644 -4.21 -5.80 -10.12
C LEU A 644 -5.37 -4.80 -9.88
N PRO A 645 -5.58 -4.34 -8.63
CA PRO A 645 -6.67 -3.42 -8.30
C PRO A 645 -6.69 -2.14 -9.12
N PHE A 646 -5.56 -1.44 -9.25
CA PHE A 646 -5.37 -0.32 -10.17
C PHE A 646 -4.71 -0.79 -11.47
N PHE A 647 -5.28 -0.43 -12.63
CA PHE A 647 -4.88 -0.97 -13.93
C PHE A 647 -4.64 0.13 -14.96
N ARG A 648 -3.38 0.57 -15.07
CA ARG A 648 -2.91 1.63 -15.97
C ARG A 648 -1.77 1.16 -16.84
N ALA A 649 -1.83 1.46 -18.15
CA ALA A 649 -0.63 1.48 -18.99
C ALA A 649 -0.07 2.91 -19.02
N HIS A 650 1.22 3.05 -18.76
CA HIS A 650 1.94 4.32 -18.77
C HIS A 650 3.39 4.08 -19.20
N ALA A 651 4.06 5.10 -19.72
CA ALA A 651 5.35 4.99 -20.40
C ALA A 651 6.14 6.31 -20.32
N HIS A 652 7.46 6.21 -20.17
CA HIS A 652 8.39 7.33 -20.14
C HIS A 652 8.47 8.07 -21.49
N ILE A 653 8.91 9.34 -21.49
CA ILE A 653 8.94 10.22 -22.67
C ILE A 653 9.77 9.65 -23.83
N ASP A 654 10.90 9.01 -23.54
CA ASP A 654 11.82 8.47 -24.55
C ASP A 654 11.36 7.13 -25.16
N THR A 655 10.24 6.58 -24.69
CA THR A 655 9.72 5.31 -25.20
C THR A 655 8.97 5.50 -26.52
N LYS A 656 8.99 4.46 -27.36
CA LYS A 656 8.11 4.38 -28.52
C LYS A 656 6.65 4.42 -28.05
N ARG A 657 5.76 4.96 -28.91
CA ARG A 657 4.32 4.78 -28.74
C ARG A 657 4.00 3.29 -28.69
N ARG A 658 3.21 2.88 -27.71
CA ARG A 658 2.88 1.48 -27.45
C ARG A 658 1.43 1.27 -27.06
N GLU A 659 0.54 2.13 -27.55
CA GLU A 659 -0.88 1.83 -27.49
C GLU A 659 -1.18 0.52 -28.25
N PRO A 660 -2.11 -0.33 -27.77
CA PRO A 660 -2.19 -1.73 -28.19
C PRO A 660 -2.36 -1.98 -29.70
N TRP A 661 -2.95 -1.04 -30.44
CA TRP A 661 -3.17 -1.18 -31.89
C TRP A 661 -1.92 -1.01 -32.74
N LEU A 662 -0.82 -0.52 -32.18
CA LEU A 662 0.46 -0.37 -32.88
C LEU A 662 1.19 -1.71 -33.04
N PHE A 663 0.74 -2.74 -32.35
CA PHE A 663 1.30 -4.09 -32.41
C PHE A 663 0.61 -4.95 -33.47
N PRO A 664 1.26 -6.03 -33.95
CA PRO A 664 0.65 -6.98 -34.88
C PRO A 664 -0.68 -7.54 -34.37
N GLU A 665 -1.53 -8.00 -35.30
CA GLU A 665 -2.88 -8.46 -34.98
C GLU A 665 -2.94 -9.49 -33.85
N ARG A 666 -2.00 -10.45 -33.81
CA ARG A 666 -1.91 -11.45 -32.74
C ARG A 666 -1.83 -10.82 -31.35
N THR A 667 -0.84 -9.96 -31.14
CA THR A 667 -0.64 -9.20 -29.89
C THR A 667 -1.86 -8.36 -29.55
N ARG A 668 -2.42 -7.69 -30.56
CA ARG A 668 -3.62 -6.88 -30.42
C ARG A 668 -4.82 -7.69 -29.90
N GLN A 669 -5.05 -8.90 -30.43
CA GLN A 669 -6.15 -9.77 -29.98
C GLN A 669 -5.91 -10.33 -28.57
N ILE A 670 -4.66 -10.64 -28.20
CA ILE A 670 -4.31 -11.08 -26.85
C ILE A 670 -4.61 -9.99 -25.82
N ILE A 671 -4.15 -8.76 -26.09
CA ILE A 671 -4.41 -7.60 -25.23
C ILE A 671 -5.91 -7.32 -25.15
N ARG A 672 -6.62 -7.33 -26.28
CA ARG A 672 -8.09 -7.19 -26.31
C ARG A 672 -8.77 -8.23 -25.44
N SER A 673 -8.38 -9.50 -25.54
CA SER A 673 -8.95 -10.58 -24.73
C SER A 673 -8.73 -10.35 -23.23
N ALA A 674 -7.57 -9.86 -22.83
CA ALA A 674 -7.30 -9.49 -21.43
C ALA A 674 -8.19 -8.32 -20.97
N LEU A 675 -8.30 -7.26 -21.77
CA LEU A 675 -9.19 -6.13 -21.48
C LEU A 675 -10.64 -6.59 -21.31
N LEU A 676 -11.19 -7.36 -22.25
CA LEU A 676 -12.56 -7.87 -22.13
C LEU A 676 -12.75 -8.72 -20.87
N LYS A 677 -11.74 -9.51 -20.48
CA LYS A 677 -11.76 -10.26 -19.23
C LYS A 677 -11.87 -9.30 -18.02
N ARG A 678 -11.05 -8.25 -17.90
CA ARG A 678 -11.17 -7.24 -16.82
C ARG A 678 -12.58 -6.68 -16.72
N TYR A 679 -13.12 -6.20 -17.84
CA TYR A 679 -14.44 -5.58 -17.88
C TYR A 679 -15.53 -6.56 -17.44
N SER A 680 -15.42 -7.84 -17.83
CA SER A 680 -16.38 -8.86 -17.39
C SER A 680 -16.39 -9.11 -15.87
N TYR A 681 -15.25 -8.88 -15.20
CA TYR A 681 -15.09 -9.06 -13.74
C TYR A 681 -15.28 -7.76 -12.94
N LEU A 682 -15.60 -6.62 -13.57
CA LEU A 682 -15.86 -5.36 -12.86
C LEU A 682 -16.89 -5.49 -11.71
N PRO A 683 -17.97 -6.30 -11.81
CA PRO A 683 -18.86 -6.53 -10.67
C PRO A 683 -18.17 -7.13 -9.45
N LEU A 684 -17.22 -8.05 -9.64
CA LEU A 684 -16.42 -8.64 -8.56
C LEU A 684 -15.50 -7.59 -7.94
N TRP A 685 -14.79 -6.83 -8.78
CA TRP A 685 -13.90 -5.76 -8.29
C TRP A 685 -14.68 -4.74 -7.46
N TYR A 686 -15.80 -4.25 -7.99
CA TYR A 686 -16.62 -3.26 -7.33
C TYR A 686 -17.22 -3.74 -6.00
N THR A 687 -17.71 -4.99 -5.98
CA THR A 687 -18.18 -5.63 -4.74
C THR A 687 -17.05 -5.76 -3.73
N SER A 688 -15.84 -6.10 -4.18
CA SER A 688 -14.66 -6.22 -3.32
C SER A 688 -14.27 -4.91 -2.65
N PHE A 689 -14.35 -3.80 -3.39
CA PHE A 689 -14.04 -2.48 -2.82
C PHE A 689 -15.14 -1.98 -1.87
N TYR A 690 -16.41 -2.32 -2.13
CA TYR A 690 -17.47 -2.06 -1.14
C TYR A 690 -17.22 -2.83 0.16
N GLU A 691 -16.86 -4.10 0.05
CA GLU A 691 -16.54 -4.94 1.21
C GLU A 691 -15.26 -4.49 1.93
N LEU A 692 -14.26 -3.98 1.20
CA LEU A 692 -13.07 -3.34 1.77
C LEU A 692 -13.48 -2.14 2.64
N GLU A 693 -14.31 -1.22 2.13
CA GLU A 693 -14.75 -0.05 2.90
C GLU A 693 -15.46 -0.47 4.19
N LYS A 694 -16.33 -1.50 4.10
CA LYS A 694 -17.15 -1.96 5.24
C LYS A 694 -16.37 -2.78 6.27
N THR A 695 -15.40 -3.57 5.83
CA THR A 695 -14.79 -4.58 6.70
C THR A 695 -13.32 -4.34 6.99
N GLY A 696 -12.61 -3.58 6.17
CA GLY A 696 -11.15 -3.44 6.23
C GLY A 696 -10.36 -4.62 5.67
N ALA A 697 -11.03 -5.63 5.09
CA ALA A 697 -10.38 -6.77 4.47
C ALA A 697 -9.75 -6.40 3.12
N PRO A 698 -8.48 -6.75 2.85
CA PRO A 698 -7.85 -6.45 1.56
C PRO A 698 -8.57 -7.09 0.37
N VAL A 699 -8.51 -6.40 -0.79
CA VAL A 699 -9.16 -6.86 -2.04
C VAL A 699 -8.39 -8.01 -2.66
N ILE A 700 -7.10 -7.79 -2.96
CA ILE A 700 -6.17 -8.87 -3.29
C ILE A 700 -5.49 -9.36 -2.02
N ARG A 701 -5.16 -10.65 -1.96
CA ARG A 701 -4.66 -11.28 -0.73
C ARG A 701 -3.54 -12.27 -1.03
N PRO A 702 -2.48 -12.30 -0.20
CA PRO A 702 -1.52 -13.41 -0.22
C PRO A 702 -2.22 -14.68 0.28
N MET A 703 -1.73 -15.85 -0.16
CA MET A 703 -2.38 -17.14 0.10
C MET A 703 -2.60 -17.39 1.61
N LEU A 704 -1.62 -17.03 2.45
CA LEU A 704 -1.69 -17.18 3.91
C LEU A 704 -2.93 -16.55 4.55
N THR A 705 -3.53 -15.56 3.89
CA THR A 705 -4.72 -14.87 4.43
C THR A 705 -5.91 -15.80 4.57
N HIS A 706 -6.08 -16.71 3.60
CA HIS A 706 -7.19 -17.68 3.56
C HIS A 706 -6.73 -19.09 3.97
N TYR A 707 -5.44 -19.37 3.85
CA TYR A 707 -4.83 -20.67 4.21
C TYR A 707 -3.76 -20.50 5.30
N PRO A 708 -4.12 -20.00 6.51
CA PRO A 708 -3.15 -19.62 7.56
C PRO A 708 -2.45 -20.81 8.23
N HIS A 709 -2.87 -22.04 7.94
CA HIS A 709 -2.27 -23.25 8.49
C HIS A 709 -1.35 -23.97 7.49
N ASP A 710 -1.38 -23.57 6.21
CA ASP A 710 -0.56 -24.19 5.17
C ASP A 710 0.79 -23.48 5.04
N LYS A 711 1.81 -24.00 5.71
CA LYS A 711 3.14 -23.38 5.80
C LYS A 711 3.78 -23.11 4.43
N GLU A 712 3.53 -23.98 3.46
CA GLU A 712 4.00 -23.82 2.08
C GLU A 712 3.40 -22.57 1.41
N ALA A 713 2.21 -22.13 1.84
CA ALA A 713 1.52 -20.97 1.31
C ALA A 713 2.02 -19.63 1.89
N PHE A 714 2.85 -19.64 2.94
CA PHE A 714 3.26 -18.42 3.66
C PHE A 714 4.12 -17.51 2.80
N GLY A 715 5.04 -18.08 2.02
CA GLY A 715 5.99 -17.34 1.20
C GLY A 715 5.59 -17.20 -0.27
N ILE A 716 4.39 -17.62 -0.67
CA ILE A 716 4.00 -17.61 -2.07
C ILE A 716 3.59 -16.20 -2.50
N ASP A 717 4.39 -15.61 -3.39
CA ASP A 717 4.20 -14.27 -3.92
C ASP A 717 4.17 -14.21 -5.46
N SER A 718 4.17 -15.38 -6.12
CA SER A 718 3.99 -15.53 -7.57
C SER A 718 2.54 -15.65 -8.02
N GLN A 719 1.61 -15.72 -7.07
CA GLN A 719 0.16 -15.79 -7.26
C GLN A 719 -0.57 -15.00 -6.17
N LEU A 720 -1.78 -14.56 -6.48
CA LEU A 720 -2.64 -13.80 -5.57
C LEU A 720 -4.04 -14.39 -5.52
N LEU A 721 -4.77 -14.10 -4.44
CA LEU A 721 -6.21 -14.28 -4.40
C LEU A 721 -6.91 -12.96 -4.70
N VAL A 722 -8.04 -13.00 -5.41
CA VAL A 722 -9.03 -11.91 -5.41
C VAL A 722 -10.14 -12.32 -4.43
N GLN A 723 -10.17 -11.63 -3.29
CA GLN A 723 -10.88 -12.05 -2.08
C GLN A 723 -10.57 -13.52 -1.72
N GLN A 724 -11.62 -14.33 -1.50
CA GLN A 724 -11.58 -15.78 -1.34
C GLN A 724 -12.20 -16.51 -2.55
N ARG A 725 -12.30 -15.85 -3.70
CA ARG A 725 -13.08 -16.35 -4.86
C ARG A 725 -12.22 -16.79 -6.02
N LEU A 726 -11.17 -16.04 -6.34
CA LEU A 726 -10.28 -16.36 -7.46
C LEU A 726 -8.86 -16.58 -6.97
N LEU A 727 -8.17 -17.56 -7.54
CA LEU A 727 -6.72 -17.72 -7.49
C LEU A 727 -6.16 -17.34 -8.86
N VAL A 728 -5.17 -16.44 -8.87
CA VAL A 728 -4.57 -15.89 -10.10
C VAL A 728 -3.07 -16.15 -10.05
N ARG A 729 -2.54 -16.84 -11.08
CA ARG A 729 -1.10 -17.05 -11.28
C ARG A 729 -0.74 -16.61 -12.70
N PRO A 730 -0.44 -15.32 -12.95
CA PRO A 730 -0.10 -14.85 -14.29
C PRO A 730 1.18 -15.49 -14.83
N VAL A 731 1.36 -15.46 -16.16
CA VAL A 731 2.62 -15.89 -16.79
C VAL A 731 3.59 -14.71 -16.76
N MET A 732 4.68 -14.84 -16.01
CA MET A 732 5.63 -13.74 -15.76
C MET A 732 7.07 -14.14 -16.12
N GLN A 733 7.21 -15.12 -17.00
CA GLN A 733 8.48 -15.61 -17.52
C GLN A 733 8.41 -15.65 -19.06
N GLN A 734 9.53 -15.33 -19.71
CA GLN A 734 9.61 -15.31 -21.16
C GLN A 734 9.57 -16.72 -21.77
N GLY A 735 8.80 -16.89 -22.86
CA GLY A 735 8.85 -18.07 -23.71
C GLY A 735 8.37 -19.37 -23.07
N VAL A 736 7.70 -19.31 -21.92
CA VAL A 736 7.27 -20.50 -21.19
C VAL A 736 5.97 -21.08 -21.75
N SER A 737 5.90 -22.41 -21.82
CA SER A 737 4.70 -23.17 -22.23
C SER A 737 3.98 -23.83 -21.05
N LYS A 738 4.57 -23.73 -19.85
CA LYS A 738 4.01 -24.24 -18.59
C LYS A 738 4.37 -23.32 -17.44
N VAL A 739 3.54 -23.38 -16.42
CA VAL A 739 3.71 -22.62 -15.20
C VAL A 739 3.31 -23.46 -14.00
N ASP A 740 4.10 -23.40 -12.93
CA ASP A 740 3.74 -24.07 -11.69
C ASP A 740 2.79 -23.17 -10.88
N VAL A 741 1.67 -23.76 -10.49
CA VAL A 741 0.62 -23.12 -9.69
C VAL A 741 0.46 -23.91 -8.41
N TYR A 742 0.45 -23.20 -7.28
CA TYR A 742 0.24 -23.80 -5.98
C TYR A 742 -1.24 -23.76 -5.61
N PHE A 743 -1.84 -24.93 -5.42
CA PHE A 743 -3.20 -25.05 -4.90
C PHE A 743 -3.15 -25.32 -3.39
N PRO A 744 -3.66 -24.41 -2.54
CA PRO A 744 -3.43 -24.52 -1.10
C PRO A 744 -4.11 -25.72 -0.43
N ALA A 745 -3.46 -26.25 0.61
CA ALA A 745 -4.04 -27.24 1.50
C ALA A 745 -4.90 -26.57 2.58
N ILE A 746 -5.99 -27.23 2.97
CA ILE A 746 -6.89 -26.82 4.06
C ILE A 746 -6.71 -27.65 5.33
N ASP A 747 -5.97 -28.77 5.25
CA ASP A 747 -5.65 -29.64 6.37
C ASP A 747 -4.32 -30.37 6.20
N ASP A 748 -3.86 -31.02 7.28
CA ASP A 748 -2.61 -31.80 7.32
C ASP A 748 -2.62 -33.04 6.42
N LYS A 749 -3.81 -33.48 5.97
CA LYS A 749 -3.94 -34.59 5.02
C LYS A 749 -3.76 -34.12 3.57
N LYS A 750 -3.41 -32.84 3.37
CA LYS A 750 -3.24 -32.20 2.05
C LYS A 750 -4.52 -32.29 1.21
N ASN A 751 -5.69 -32.25 1.85
CA ASN A 751 -6.91 -31.91 1.14
C ASN A 751 -6.86 -30.43 0.78
N GLY A 752 -7.37 -30.07 -0.41
CA GLY A 752 -7.52 -28.68 -0.84
C GLY A 752 -8.98 -28.34 -1.14
N ASP A 753 -9.25 -27.05 -1.36
CA ASP A 753 -10.48 -26.62 -2.02
C ASP A 753 -10.56 -27.21 -3.44
N TYR A 754 -11.77 -27.34 -3.98
CA TYR A 754 -11.93 -27.49 -5.43
C TYR A 754 -11.60 -26.17 -6.11
N TRP A 755 -10.91 -26.22 -7.24
CA TRP A 755 -10.56 -25.05 -8.03
C TRP A 755 -10.95 -25.27 -9.48
N TYR A 756 -11.80 -24.42 -10.02
CA TYR A 756 -12.33 -24.54 -11.38
C TYR A 756 -11.63 -23.56 -12.29
N ASP A 757 -10.98 -24.05 -13.34
CA ASP A 757 -10.39 -23.19 -14.36
C ASP A 757 -11.46 -22.26 -14.94
N VAL A 758 -11.23 -20.95 -14.94
CA VAL A 758 -12.29 -19.99 -15.32
C VAL A 758 -12.64 -20.00 -16.81
N ASP A 759 -11.78 -20.60 -17.65
CA ASP A 759 -11.99 -20.66 -19.09
C ASP A 759 -12.65 -21.99 -19.50
N THR A 760 -12.31 -23.10 -18.82
CA THR A 760 -12.77 -24.46 -19.20
C THR A 760 -13.72 -25.12 -18.20
N PHE A 761 -13.83 -24.56 -16.98
CA PHE A 761 -14.48 -25.17 -15.82
C PHE A 761 -13.93 -26.56 -15.43
N GLU A 762 -12.74 -26.92 -15.92
CA GLU A 762 -12.05 -28.12 -15.47
C GLU A 762 -11.67 -27.98 -14.00
N ARG A 763 -11.94 -29.03 -13.22
CA ARG A 763 -11.75 -29.03 -11.77
C ARG A 763 -10.37 -29.57 -11.40
N GLN A 764 -9.62 -28.77 -10.64
CA GLN A 764 -8.45 -29.18 -9.88
C GLN A 764 -8.85 -29.53 -8.45
N GLU A 765 -8.34 -30.65 -7.96
CA GLU A 765 -8.66 -31.19 -6.62
C GLU A 765 -7.41 -31.43 -5.76
N ARG A 766 -6.23 -31.45 -6.38
CA ARG A 766 -4.96 -31.71 -5.70
C ARG A 766 -4.46 -30.43 -5.05
N ALA A 767 -4.08 -30.52 -3.77
CA ALA A 767 -3.27 -29.50 -3.13
C ALA A 767 -1.79 -29.66 -3.53
N GLY A 768 -1.02 -28.58 -3.41
CA GLY A 768 0.38 -28.51 -3.80
C GLY A 768 0.60 -27.92 -5.19
N TYR A 769 1.86 -28.01 -5.66
CA TYR A 769 2.24 -27.53 -6.98
C TYR A 769 1.70 -28.43 -8.09
N VAL A 770 1.12 -27.79 -9.10
CA VAL A 770 0.71 -28.43 -10.35
C VAL A 770 1.27 -27.63 -11.51
N SER A 771 1.91 -28.33 -12.44
CA SER A 771 2.44 -27.72 -13.67
C SER A 771 1.32 -27.58 -14.71
N VAL A 772 0.89 -26.35 -14.95
CA VAL A 772 -0.25 -26.00 -15.80
C VAL A 772 0.25 -25.57 -17.19
N PRO A 773 -0.24 -26.15 -18.28
CA PRO A 773 0.10 -25.70 -19.62
C PRO A 773 -0.48 -24.31 -19.89
N VAL A 774 0.32 -23.46 -20.54
CA VAL A 774 -0.07 -22.10 -20.94
C VAL A 774 0.22 -21.87 -22.40
N THR A 775 -0.64 -21.05 -23.01
CA THR A 775 -0.45 -20.49 -24.34
C THR A 775 -0.34 -18.98 -24.21
N GLU A 776 -0.19 -18.28 -25.34
CA GLU A 776 -0.26 -16.82 -25.40
C GLU A 776 -1.59 -16.24 -24.88
N TYR A 777 -2.72 -16.94 -25.03
CA TYR A 777 -4.04 -16.47 -24.57
C TYR A 777 -4.39 -16.92 -23.15
N LYS A 778 -3.76 -18.01 -22.65
CA LYS A 778 -4.11 -18.56 -21.34
C LYS A 778 -3.61 -17.65 -20.23
N ILE A 779 -4.54 -17.13 -19.44
CA ILE A 779 -4.26 -16.50 -18.15
C ILE A 779 -4.64 -17.51 -17.07
N PRO A 780 -3.69 -18.08 -16.32
CA PRO A 780 -3.99 -19.10 -15.31
C PRO A 780 -4.77 -18.49 -14.13
N VAL A 781 -6.07 -18.80 -14.11
CA VAL A 781 -7.03 -18.30 -13.12
C VAL A 781 -8.02 -19.40 -12.79
N TRP A 782 -8.27 -19.59 -11.50
CA TRP A 782 -9.25 -20.56 -10.99
C TRP A 782 -10.24 -19.90 -10.06
N GLN A 783 -11.52 -20.25 -10.22
CA GLN A 783 -12.57 -19.93 -9.25
C GLN A 783 -12.64 -21.02 -8.19
N ARG A 784 -12.65 -20.63 -6.92
CA ARG A 784 -12.77 -21.55 -5.79
C ARG A 784 -14.14 -22.21 -5.80
N GLY A 785 -14.19 -23.52 -5.59
CA GLY A 785 -15.41 -24.24 -5.28
C GLY A 785 -16.04 -23.69 -4.01
N GLY A 786 -17.36 -23.64 -3.96
CA GLY A 786 -18.08 -22.96 -2.89
C GLY A 786 -18.31 -21.47 -3.17
N SER A 787 -17.99 -20.96 -4.37
CA SER A 787 -18.14 -19.53 -4.67
C SER A 787 -19.06 -19.22 -5.84
N ILE A 788 -19.75 -18.09 -5.75
CA ILE A 788 -20.54 -17.46 -6.81
C ILE A 788 -19.86 -16.14 -7.20
N VAL A 789 -19.54 -16.00 -8.49
CA VAL A 789 -18.93 -14.79 -9.06
C VAL A 789 -19.89 -14.14 -10.06
N PRO A 790 -20.35 -12.90 -9.81
CA PRO A 790 -21.14 -12.14 -10.76
C PRO A 790 -20.24 -11.54 -11.86
N LYS A 791 -20.70 -11.59 -13.11
CA LYS A 791 -20.02 -11.03 -14.28
C LYS A 791 -20.98 -10.24 -15.17
N LYS A 792 -20.47 -9.26 -15.91
CA LYS A 792 -21.19 -8.60 -17.02
C LYS A 792 -20.52 -8.98 -18.34
N GLU A 793 -21.20 -9.77 -19.16
CA GLU A 793 -20.59 -10.44 -20.32
C GLU A 793 -20.84 -9.70 -21.64
N ARG A 794 -21.61 -8.60 -21.59
CA ARG A 794 -21.89 -7.76 -22.76
C ARG A 794 -20.74 -6.80 -22.99
N LEU A 795 -20.21 -6.82 -24.20
CA LEU A 795 -19.10 -5.96 -24.59
C LEU A 795 -19.58 -4.52 -24.72
N ARG A 796 -18.93 -3.61 -23.99
CA ARG A 796 -19.09 -2.15 -24.08
C ARG A 796 -17.72 -1.51 -24.26
N ARG A 797 -17.69 -0.22 -24.60
CA ARG A 797 -16.43 0.54 -24.78
C ARG A 797 -15.84 1.11 -23.49
N SER A 798 -16.66 1.24 -22.44
CA SER A 798 -16.26 1.73 -21.11
C SER A 798 -17.20 1.20 -20.03
N ALA A 799 -16.80 1.26 -18.77
CA ALA A 799 -17.54 0.70 -17.64
C ALA A 799 -18.88 1.42 -17.37
N PRO A 800 -18.99 2.77 -17.42
CA PRO A 800 -20.28 3.45 -17.21
C PRO A 800 -21.39 2.97 -18.16
N LEU A 801 -21.03 2.59 -19.39
CA LEU A 801 -21.99 2.08 -20.37
C LEU A 801 -22.47 0.65 -20.08
N MET A 802 -21.86 -0.01 -19.09
CA MET A 802 -22.27 -1.32 -18.58
C MET A 802 -23.27 -1.21 -17.42
N LEU A 803 -23.52 -0.03 -16.84
CA LEU A 803 -24.32 0.16 -15.61
C LEU A 803 -25.64 -0.64 -15.64
N HIS A 804 -26.37 -0.59 -16.76
CA HIS A 804 -27.66 -1.27 -16.94
C HIS A 804 -27.60 -2.62 -17.65
N ASP A 805 -26.40 -3.13 -17.95
CA ASP A 805 -26.25 -4.46 -18.52
C ASP A 805 -26.59 -5.56 -17.50
N PRO A 806 -27.11 -6.69 -17.98
CA PRO A 806 -27.42 -7.83 -17.13
C PRO A 806 -26.18 -8.57 -16.62
N TYR A 807 -26.42 -9.34 -15.58
CA TYR A 807 -25.44 -10.18 -14.91
C TYR A 807 -25.54 -11.64 -15.38
N THR A 808 -24.38 -12.27 -15.49
CA THR A 808 -24.20 -13.72 -15.48
C THR A 808 -23.68 -14.13 -14.10
N LEU A 809 -24.29 -15.12 -13.46
CA LEU A 809 -23.79 -15.71 -12.21
C LEU A 809 -22.99 -16.98 -12.52
N ILE A 810 -21.72 -17.03 -12.14
CA ILE A 810 -20.85 -18.20 -12.27
C ILE A 810 -20.79 -18.92 -10.92
N VAL A 811 -21.40 -20.10 -10.84
CA VAL A 811 -21.56 -20.92 -9.63
C VAL A 811 -20.60 -22.12 -9.72
N CYS A 812 -19.57 -22.14 -8.88
CA CYS A 812 -18.62 -23.25 -8.81
C CYS A 812 -18.83 -24.00 -7.49
N LEU A 813 -19.30 -25.26 -7.56
CA LEU A 813 -19.70 -26.01 -6.37
C LEU A 813 -18.50 -26.56 -5.59
N ASP A 814 -18.60 -26.55 -4.27
CA ASP A 814 -17.64 -27.22 -3.37
C ASP A 814 -17.85 -28.75 -3.32
N ARG A 815 -17.14 -29.42 -2.41
CA ARG A 815 -17.24 -30.86 -2.14
C ARG A 815 -18.63 -31.29 -1.65
N HIS A 816 -19.42 -30.36 -1.13
CA HIS A 816 -20.75 -30.57 -0.59
C HIS A 816 -21.87 -30.15 -1.55
N GLY A 817 -21.53 -29.72 -2.77
CA GLY A 817 -22.50 -29.26 -3.76
C GLY A 817 -23.08 -27.89 -3.43
N LYS A 818 -22.36 -27.06 -2.65
CA LYS A 818 -22.77 -25.73 -2.22
C LYS A 818 -21.92 -24.64 -2.87
N ALA A 819 -22.46 -23.42 -2.92
CA ALA A 819 -21.72 -22.21 -3.23
C ALA A 819 -22.42 -20.96 -2.72
N ASP A 820 -21.67 -19.92 -2.36
CA ASP A 820 -22.20 -18.60 -2.02
C ASP A 820 -21.40 -17.46 -2.64
N GLY A 821 -22.01 -16.28 -2.74
CA GLY A 821 -21.28 -15.09 -3.15
C GLY A 821 -22.13 -13.84 -3.19
N THR A 822 -21.53 -12.72 -2.84
CA THR A 822 -22.20 -11.43 -2.80
C THR A 822 -22.05 -10.65 -4.10
N LEU A 823 -22.99 -9.73 -4.32
CA LEU A 823 -22.96 -8.69 -5.34
C LEU A 823 -23.46 -7.36 -4.75
N TYR A 824 -22.73 -6.29 -5.04
CA TYR A 824 -23.08 -4.93 -4.68
C TYR A 824 -23.38 -4.07 -5.92
N LEU A 825 -24.40 -3.20 -5.84
CA LEU A 825 -24.78 -2.23 -6.88
C LEU A 825 -25.22 -0.90 -6.26
N ASP A 826 -24.81 0.21 -6.88
CA ASP A 826 -25.27 1.58 -6.63
C ASP A 826 -25.26 2.37 -7.96
N ASP A 827 -25.20 3.71 -7.91
CA ASP A 827 -25.08 4.55 -9.11
C ASP A 827 -23.65 4.67 -9.69
N GLU A 828 -22.69 3.92 -9.15
CA GLU A 828 -21.30 3.83 -9.59
C GLU A 828 -20.48 5.15 -9.50
N LYS A 829 -21.06 6.23 -8.95
CA LYS A 829 -20.47 7.59 -8.98
C LYS A 829 -20.55 8.37 -7.65
N SER A 830 -21.70 8.38 -6.98
CA SER A 830 -22.02 9.38 -5.94
C SER A 830 -21.89 8.86 -4.51
N TYR A 831 -22.00 9.72 -3.51
CA TYR A 831 -22.05 9.29 -2.10
C TYR A 831 -23.40 8.73 -1.64
N LYS A 832 -24.45 8.70 -2.48
CA LYS A 832 -25.81 8.26 -2.09
C LYS A 832 -25.87 6.84 -1.52
N TYR A 833 -24.90 5.99 -1.85
CA TYR A 833 -24.82 4.66 -1.26
C TYR A 833 -24.67 4.67 0.27
N ARG A 834 -24.08 5.72 0.85
CA ARG A 834 -23.95 5.91 2.30
C ARG A 834 -25.30 6.18 2.96
N ASP A 835 -26.25 6.75 2.22
CA ASP A 835 -27.65 6.92 2.65
C ASP A 835 -28.50 5.67 2.43
N GLY A 836 -27.87 4.59 1.95
CA GLY A 836 -28.49 3.30 1.69
C GLY A 836 -29.08 3.15 0.30
N GLU A 837 -28.86 4.07 -0.65
CA GLU A 837 -29.27 3.93 -2.05
C GLU A 837 -28.40 2.91 -2.80
N HIS A 838 -28.47 1.66 -2.39
CA HIS A 838 -27.77 0.54 -3.01
C HIS A 838 -28.61 -0.75 -2.98
N ILE A 839 -28.13 -1.77 -3.67
CA ILE A 839 -28.54 -3.17 -3.54
C ILE A 839 -27.30 -3.94 -3.09
N TYR A 840 -27.43 -4.71 -2.01
CA TYR A 840 -26.41 -5.66 -1.57
C TYR A 840 -27.09 -7.00 -1.35
N VAL A 841 -26.62 -8.03 -2.06
CA VAL A 841 -27.30 -9.32 -2.13
C VAL A 841 -26.30 -10.45 -1.99
N ASN A 842 -26.63 -11.44 -1.15
CA ASN A 842 -25.95 -12.73 -1.11
C ASN A 842 -26.70 -13.72 -1.99
N TYR A 843 -26.00 -14.42 -2.88
CA TYR A 843 -26.53 -15.56 -3.61
C TYR A 843 -26.06 -16.85 -2.95
N GLU A 844 -26.94 -17.83 -2.85
CA GLU A 844 -26.66 -19.13 -2.23
C GLU A 844 -27.18 -20.25 -3.12
N PHE A 845 -26.32 -21.21 -3.41
CA PHE A 845 -26.66 -22.46 -4.07
C PHE A 845 -26.52 -23.61 -3.07
N GLU A 846 -27.62 -24.29 -2.77
CA GLU A 846 -27.63 -25.49 -1.94
C GLU A 846 -28.83 -26.37 -2.35
N GLN A 847 -28.72 -27.69 -2.19
CA GLN A 847 -29.81 -28.64 -2.48
C GLN A 847 -30.39 -28.49 -3.90
N ASN A 848 -29.52 -28.28 -4.90
CA ASN A 848 -29.88 -28.04 -6.30
C ASN A 848 -30.74 -26.80 -6.53
N GLN A 849 -30.64 -25.80 -5.65
CA GLN A 849 -31.41 -24.57 -5.75
C GLN A 849 -30.54 -23.34 -5.51
N LEU A 850 -30.61 -22.37 -6.43
CA LEU A 850 -30.04 -21.03 -6.27
C LEU A 850 -31.11 -20.10 -5.70
N ARG A 851 -30.76 -19.33 -4.68
CA ARG A 851 -31.61 -18.29 -4.07
C ARG A 851 -30.80 -17.02 -3.85
N ASN A 852 -31.48 -15.89 -3.69
CA ASN A 852 -30.89 -14.64 -3.26
C ASN A 852 -31.43 -14.24 -1.88
N ASN A 853 -30.56 -13.62 -1.07
CA ASN A 853 -30.86 -13.08 0.23
C ASN A 853 -30.33 -11.63 0.27
N PHE A 854 -31.20 -10.62 0.31
CA PHE A 854 -30.77 -9.23 0.40
C PHE A 854 -30.16 -8.92 1.78
N ILE A 855 -28.97 -8.31 1.77
CA ILE A 855 -28.30 -7.81 2.97
C ILE A 855 -28.79 -6.37 3.20
N GLY A 856 -29.88 -6.25 3.94
CA GLY A 856 -30.63 -5.00 4.09
C GLY A 856 -31.68 -4.81 2.98
N LYS A 857 -32.49 -3.75 3.09
CA LYS A 857 -33.57 -3.49 2.11
C LYS A 857 -32.97 -2.92 0.82
N PRO A 858 -33.26 -3.48 -0.37
CA PRO A 858 -32.82 -2.89 -1.64
C PRO A 858 -33.53 -1.55 -1.86
N LYS A 859 -32.75 -0.46 -2.00
CA LYS A 859 -33.29 0.89 -2.24
C LYS A 859 -32.89 1.47 -3.59
N TYR A 860 -31.80 1.00 -4.18
CA TYR A 860 -31.39 1.45 -5.52
C TYR A 860 -32.29 0.84 -6.61
N LYS A 861 -32.67 1.66 -7.59
CA LYS A 861 -33.48 1.23 -8.73
C LYS A 861 -32.59 0.95 -9.93
N SER A 862 -32.36 -0.33 -10.19
CA SER A 862 -31.56 -0.79 -11.33
C SER A 862 -32.44 -1.34 -12.45
N ASN A 863 -32.06 -1.06 -13.69
CA ASN A 863 -32.62 -1.69 -14.88
C ASN A 863 -31.92 -3.01 -15.24
N ALA A 864 -30.86 -3.39 -14.53
CA ALA A 864 -30.15 -4.65 -14.75
C ALA A 864 -30.99 -5.86 -14.30
N TRP A 865 -30.64 -7.04 -14.80
CA TRP A 865 -31.28 -8.31 -14.48
C TRP A 865 -30.29 -9.47 -14.58
N ILE A 866 -30.67 -10.66 -14.11
CA ILE A 866 -29.90 -11.90 -14.29
C ILE A 866 -30.30 -12.53 -15.62
N GLU A 867 -29.39 -12.54 -16.60
CA GLU A 867 -29.66 -13.13 -17.93
C GLU A 867 -29.19 -14.58 -18.06
N ARG A 868 -28.27 -15.02 -17.19
CA ARG A 868 -27.65 -16.35 -17.28
C ARG A 868 -27.11 -16.82 -15.93
N VAL A 869 -27.24 -18.11 -15.66
CA VAL A 869 -26.56 -18.80 -14.55
C VAL A 869 -25.73 -19.94 -15.15
N VAL A 870 -24.46 -20.01 -14.79
CA VAL A 870 -23.52 -21.06 -15.21
C VAL A 870 -23.12 -21.84 -13.97
N ILE A 871 -23.28 -23.17 -13.97
CA ILE A 871 -23.04 -24.02 -12.80
C ILE A 871 -22.03 -25.10 -13.15
N ALA A 872 -20.89 -25.09 -12.48
CA ALA A 872 -19.83 -26.09 -12.60
C ALA A 872 -19.80 -27.01 -11.37
N GLY A 873 -19.47 -28.29 -11.57
CA GLY A 873 -19.36 -29.27 -10.49
C GLY A 873 -20.64 -30.06 -10.18
N LEU A 874 -21.66 -30.00 -11.04
CA LEU A 874 -22.84 -30.86 -10.95
C LEU A 874 -22.50 -32.33 -11.29
N GLN A 875 -23.03 -33.27 -10.52
CA GLN A 875 -22.83 -34.71 -10.73
C GLN A 875 -23.64 -35.25 -11.92
N LEU A 876 -24.80 -34.65 -12.17
CA LEU A 876 -25.71 -35.00 -13.26
C LEU A 876 -26.09 -33.73 -14.01
N VAL A 877 -26.46 -33.87 -15.27
CA VAL A 877 -27.02 -32.75 -16.05
C VAL A 877 -28.53 -32.71 -15.80
N PRO A 878 -29.09 -31.60 -15.30
CA PRO A 878 -30.54 -31.47 -15.14
C PRO A 878 -31.23 -31.44 -16.52
N LYS A 879 -32.50 -31.87 -16.56
CA LYS A 879 -33.36 -31.78 -17.77
C LYS A 879 -33.92 -30.40 -18.01
N SER A 880 -34.16 -29.64 -16.93
CA SER A 880 -34.66 -28.26 -16.96
C SER A 880 -34.36 -27.57 -15.64
N ALA A 881 -34.68 -26.28 -15.53
CA ALA A 881 -34.75 -25.59 -14.24
C ALA A 881 -36.14 -24.95 -14.08
N THR A 882 -36.55 -24.69 -12.84
CA THR A 882 -37.77 -23.94 -12.52
C THR A 882 -37.37 -22.71 -11.74
N ILE A 883 -37.74 -21.53 -12.21
CA ILE A 883 -37.58 -20.28 -11.48
C ILE A 883 -38.91 -19.84 -10.88
N THR A 884 -38.89 -19.48 -9.61
CA THR A 884 -40.05 -18.94 -8.88
C THR A 884 -39.74 -17.51 -8.48
N VAL A 885 -40.56 -16.56 -8.92
CA VAL A 885 -40.47 -15.13 -8.61
C VAL A 885 -41.83 -14.66 -8.12
N ASN A 886 -41.91 -14.09 -6.92
CA ASN A 886 -43.18 -13.64 -6.31
C ASN A 886 -44.30 -14.71 -6.35
N GLY A 887 -43.94 -15.98 -6.13
CA GLY A 887 -44.87 -17.12 -6.14
C GLY A 887 -45.25 -17.65 -7.53
N VAL A 888 -44.84 -16.99 -8.61
CA VAL A 888 -45.08 -17.45 -9.98
C VAL A 888 -43.89 -18.29 -10.45
N SER A 889 -44.16 -19.51 -10.91
CA SER A 889 -43.13 -20.43 -11.41
C SER A 889 -43.11 -20.52 -12.92
N GLN A 890 -41.90 -20.54 -13.50
CA GLN A 890 -41.66 -20.72 -14.92
C GLN A 890 -40.56 -21.76 -15.14
N GLN A 891 -40.73 -22.64 -16.11
CA GLN A 891 -39.69 -23.58 -16.53
C GLN A 891 -38.68 -22.87 -17.45
N LEU A 892 -37.40 -23.14 -17.23
CA LEU A 892 -36.26 -22.62 -17.98
C LEU A 892 -35.50 -23.75 -18.66
N GLU A 893 -34.95 -23.43 -19.83
CA GLU A 893 -34.06 -24.32 -20.56
C GLU A 893 -32.68 -24.40 -19.89
N VAL A 894 -32.12 -25.60 -19.92
CA VAL A 894 -30.76 -25.89 -19.47
C VAL A 894 -29.97 -26.53 -20.60
N GLU A 895 -28.70 -26.16 -20.71
CA GLU A 895 -27.80 -26.64 -21.75
C GLU A 895 -26.46 -27.01 -21.11
N GLN A 896 -25.89 -28.18 -21.47
CA GLN A 896 -24.53 -28.51 -21.07
C GLN A 896 -23.54 -27.86 -22.03
N GLN A 897 -22.60 -27.10 -21.50
CA GLN A 897 -21.48 -26.52 -22.25
C GLN A 897 -20.17 -26.91 -21.59
N GLY A 898 -19.47 -27.88 -22.19
CA GLY A 898 -18.24 -28.43 -21.63
C GLY A 898 -18.46 -29.00 -20.22
N ASN A 899 -17.69 -28.51 -19.24
CA ASN A 899 -17.73 -28.94 -17.84
C ASN A 899 -18.75 -28.17 -16.98
N ALA A 900 -19.62 -27.36 -17.58
CA ALA A 900 -20.64 -26.59 -16.87
C ALA A 900 -22.03 -26.74 -17.49
N VAL A 901 -23.06 -26.42 -16.70
CA VAL A 901 -24.46 -26.35 -17.13
C VAL A 901 -24.91 -24.91 -17.12
N ILE A 902 -25.55 -24.47 -18.20
CA ILE A 902 -26.10 -23.13 -18.35
C ILE A 902 -27.60 -23.17 -18.18
N VAL A 903 -28.13 -22.33 -17.29
CA VAL A 903 -29.56 -22.00 -17.24
C VAL A 903 -29.77 -20.70 -18.01
N ARG A 904 -30.57 -20.77 -19.08
CA ARG A 904 -30.74 -19.65 -20.02
C ARG A 904 -31.91 -18.76 -19.60
N LYS A 905 -31.70 -17.44 -19.70
CA LYS A 905 -32.72 -16.39 -19.54
C LYS A 905 -33.56 -16.47 -18.25
N PRO A 906 -32.96 -16.49 -17.03
CA PRO A 906 -33.72 -16.33 -15.79
C PRO A 906 -34.60 -15.07 -15.77
N GLY A 907 -34.10 -13.94 -16.28
CA GLY A 907 -34.89 -12.72 -16.50
C GLY A 907 -35.29 -11.97 -15.22
N VAL A 908 -34.62 -12.23 -14.09
CA VAL A 908 -34.98 -11.65 -12.79
C VAL A 908 -34.29 -10.32 -12.58
N LYS A 909 -35.05 -9.29 -12.19
CA LYS A 909 -34.51 -7.97 -11.81
C LYS A 909 -33.65 -8.05 -10.55
N MET A 910 -32.71 -7.13 -10.41
CA MET A 910 -31.75 -7.15 -9.29
C MET A 910 -32.36 -6.84 -7.91
N ASP A 911 -33.58 -6.29 -7.85
CA ASP A 911 -34.28 -5.92 -6.61
C ASP A 911 -35.44 -6.86 -6.24
N VAL A 912 -35.44 -8.09 -6.79
CA VAL A 912 -36.53 -9.07 -6.60
C VAL A 912 -36.00 -10.41 -6.11
N ASP A 913 -36.70 -10.99 -5.12
CA ASP A 913 -36.42 -12.34 -4.64
C ASP A 913 -36.83 -13.41 -5.65
N PHE A 914 -35.97 -14.42 -5.79
CA PHE A 914 -36.22 -15.59 -6.61
C PHE A 914 -35.67 -16.87 -5.99
N ALA A 915 -36.19 -17.98 -6.46
CA ALA A 915 -35.62 -19.30 -6.24
C ALA A 915 -35.55 -20.05 -7.58
N LEU A 916 -34.37 -20.51 -7.97
CA LEU A 916 -34.14 -21.28 -9.19
C LEU A 916 -33.75 -22.70 -8.79
N LYS A 917 -34.62 -23.68 -9.07
CA LYS A 917 -34.43 -25.10 -8.73
C LYS A 917 -34.09 -25.91 -9.99
N LEU A 918 -33.07 -26.76 -9.92
CA LEU A 918 -32.73 -27.69 -11.00
C LEU A 918 -33.63 -28.94 -10.96
N ASN A 919 -34.08 -29.41 -12.13
CA ASN A 919 -34.94 -30.57 -12.28
C ASN A 919 -34.18 -31.70 -13.01
N TYR A 920 -33.98 -32.85 -12.37
CA TYR A 920 -33.22 -33.99 -12.92
C TYR A 920 -34.09 -35.06 -13.55
#